data_AF-A0A3D3JXW1-F1
#
_entry.id   AF-A0A3D3JXW1-F1
#
_cell.length_a   1.000
_cell.length_b   1.000
_cell.length_c   1.000
_cell.angle_alpha   90.00
_cell.angle_beta   90.00
_cell.angle_gamma   90.00
#
_symmetry.space_group_name_H-M   'P 1'
#
loop_
_entity.id
_entity.type
_entity.pdbx_description
1 polymer ?
#
loop_
_entity_poly.entity_id
_entity_poly.type
_entity_poly.pdbx_seq_one_letter_code
_entity_poly.pdbx_strand_id
1 'polypeptide(L)'
;MKAVVGVVLVLAAAQSAMAAVKVSEQEQSEWLRWVIPLPKKTRIDSKVELPASEVKITVRRGAGDTEKTAADQLTALFKEKGNTVGYQRAFDTGGSGEAFEILIGVCDAEGKVADVTLTDIADLENLPNRDQAYLIRPVGQDRLVLTALHERGVYYAVQTLRQLLENRFDKGAVAIPLISVTDWPDMARRGEWGCNICAPDETLWMAHHKMNLIQYEVRWKVGADGRGGISGFKQPAKYAPVNVQKQLSERSEKEMRAFGNRHAMYMDPSLMHYSLLGERTRIFDVYPELKEPIKSKGNYVPAIGEVNVRFMPCPSQPKMVDLLADFMRILAETGAAEIDCCLTEDAAQCGCKTCLAAGEDFEFALETRAYVNAWRRVVKQYPDLKIRISLSQGSYRTDNAKVLAEIPPGVGVSYYDGGRSYDSSRDPMIYPPLEAFAAKGGYLGVVPSLTASYAVVSPWTAPQFIRYRMNEFVDKKLQVLIGYPTPTNRLYDFNVTATAEWSWNAKGRSEREFAAAWATRRGLEDADAVADWAVMLGPVSWDVYGSGIPYPHFMHSKAGKLVANRGKPSLGDKRSMFRYFPTVEHMDNDLAVCDQAMAIARRIGAPEILHETRVIRGYVNIVKEIYTIAAQVSELATPTYADRVKLQAAMNRLTMARFETVDGLIQWERSIGLGLRGYERFSVNSIAWVDQTVDVIGESLASSYGVQPFTSPYFNRKIGEWATADFKDKQVIEKKWEVTQQMPPSGACEVTFMYLPRSQGAYMSRVALVSAPEKTPAKVTEVSIDRHAGYAGKRGISSTSNIYTVTLKKRDPALRYFILADIRTDEDDRVCNGAVWIKAPAPADWDPAREAANLRPLTDEELAEQMPELPKFTGKGLRVGVVYGKSSPASTSILACLRGVDNIDAQPLVNTTRAAIMECDVIVYLAVVFQPKGFSVGEQLVGLLEDFVKAGGGLISIHDAVGYRGQAELIKTVCARGVAHVRDARWTVVKQHPVTAGIEQGKTMFHSYYDHIELENGPQGAVLATGDKTGKPVVVAGAYGKGRYLACGMIVGVSQDDKPTPLTNGERILIQNAVKWCGRQSADPG
;
A
#
# COMPACT_ATOMS: atom_id res chain seq x y z
N MET A 1 -76.05 10.31 -19.68
CA MET A 1 -75.19 11.20 -20.50
C MET A 1 -74.01 11.82 -19.75
N LYS A 2 -74.05 12.10 -18.44
CA LYS A 2 -72.88 12.66 -17.70
C LYS A 2 -71.72 11.67 -17.42
N ALA A 3 -71.98 10.35 -17.41
CA ALA A 3 -70.94 9.33 -17.22
C ALA A 3 -70.11 9.03 -18.48
N VAL A 4 -70.68 9.25 -19.67
CA VAL A 4 -70.00 9.00 -20.96
C VAL A 4 -69.05 10.15 -21.30
N VAL A 5 -69.37 11.38 -20.87
CA VAL A 5 -68.51 12.55 -21.08
C VAL A 5 -67.26 12.52 -20.17
N GLY A 6 -67.36 11.95 -18.97
CA GLY A 6 -66.21 11.78 -18.07
C GLY A 6 -65.18 10.75 -18.54
N VAL A 7 -65.63 9.65 -19.16
CA VAL A 7 -64.74 8.61 -19.72
C VAL A 7 -64.07 9.06 -21.01
N VAL A 8 -64.78 9.83 -21.85
CA VAL A 8 -64.22 10.40 -23.09
C VAL A 8 -63.22 11.53 -22.80
N LEU A 9 -63.38 12.31 -21.72
CA LEU A 9 -62.40 13.33 -21.31
C LEU A 9 -61.12 12.74 -20.68
N VAL A 10 -61.21 11.59 -20.01
CA VAL A 10 -60.01 10.87 -19.50
C VAL A 10 -59.25 10.19 -20.64
N LEU A 11 -59.95 9.63 -21.63
CA LEU A 11 -59.32 9.07 -22.85
C LEU A 11 -58.75 10.15 -23.77
N ALA A 12 -59.38 11.32 -23.86
CA ALA A 12 -58.85 12.45 -24.65
C ALA A 12 -57.61 13.08 -23.99
N ALA A 13 -57.57 13.14 -22.64
CA ALA A 13 -56.40 13.59 -21.89
C ALA A 13 -55.22 12.59 -21.98
N ALA A 14 -55.51 11.27 -22.02
CA ALA A 14 -54.50 10.23 -22.25
C ALA A 14 -53.96 10.24 -23.70
N GLN A 15 -54.79 10.53 -24.71
CA GLN A 15 -54.34 10.67 -26.10
C GLN A 15 -53.51 11.94 -26.33
N SER A 16 -53.71 13.01 -25.55
CA SER A 16 -52.82 14.18 -25.57
C SER A 16 -51.49 13.98 -24.82
N ALA A 17 -51.38 12.94 -23.98
CA ALA A 17 -50.16 12.64 -23.21
C ALA A 17 -49.10 11.85 -24.03
N MET A 18 -49.50 11.16 -25.10
CA MET A 18 -48.56 10.35 -25.91
C MET A 18 -47.83 11.10 -27.03
N ALA A 19 -48.11 12.38 -27.26
CA ALA A 19 -47.50 13.12 -28.37
C ALA A 19 -45.99 13.30 -28.14
N ALA A 20 -45.17 12.85 -29.09
CA ALA A 20 -43.72 13.02 -29.00
C ALA A 20 -43.34 14.52 -28.92
N VAL A 21 -42.68 14.91 -27.84
CA VAL A 21 -42.18 16.27 -27.60
C VAL A 21 -40.74 16.35 -28.07
N LYS A 22 -40.38 17.40 -28.81
CA LYS A 22 -38.98 17.61 -29.24
C LYS A 22 -38.08 17.83 -28.04
N VAL A 23 -36.90 17.24 -28.11
CA VAL A 23 -35.84 17.38 -27.10
C VAL A 23 -34.83 18.40 -27.61
N SER A 24 -34.47 19.37 -26.78
CA SER A 24 -33.43 20.35 -27.13
C SER A 24 -32.03 19.73 -27.01
N GLU A 25 -31.02 20.34 -27.63
CA GLU A 25 -29.63 19.88 -27.46
C GLU A 25 -29.19 19.92 -25.99
N GLN A 26 -29.66 20.93 -25.23
CA GLN A 26 -29.40 21.04 -23.80
C GLN A 26 -30.04 19.86 -23.04
N GLU A 27 -31.32 19.58 -23.29
CA GLU A 27 -32.03 18.47 -22.63
C GLU A 27 -31.43 17.11 -23.03
N GLN A 28 -30.97 16.94 -24.27
CA GLN A 28 -30.20 15.77 -24.68
C GLN A 28 -28.92 15.64 -23.86
N SER A 29 -28.16 16.73 -23.68
CA SER A 29 -26.93 16.74 -22.87
C SER A 29 -27.23 16.37 -21.40
N GLU A 30 -28.30 16.92 -20.83
CA GLU A 30 -28.78 16.59 -19.48
C GLU A 30 -29.18 15.11 -19.37
N TRP A 31 -29.74 14.52 -20.42
CA TRP A 31 -29.98 13.08 -20.47
C TRP A 31 -28.69 12.27 -20.50
N LEU A 32 -27.75 12.66 -21.35
CA LEU A 32 -26.48 11.95 -21.48
C LEU A 32 -25.66 12.02 -20.19
N ARG A 33 -25.77 13.07 -19.36
CA ARG A 33 -25.12 13.13 -18.03
C ARG A 33 -25.51 11.97 -17.10
N TRP A 34 -26.65 11.33 -17.33
CA TRP A 34 -27.08 10.17 -16.53
C TRP A 34 -26.49 8.84 -17.00
N VAL A 35 -25.78 8.80 -18.14
CA VAL A 35 -25.25 7.57 -18.72
C VAL A 35 -23.74 7.48 -18.56
N ILE A 36 -23.27 6.44 -17.88
CA ILE A 36 -21.87 6.06 -17.75
C ILE A 36 -21.76 4.54 -17.92
N PRO A 37 -21.02 4.04 -18.92
CA PRO A 37 -20.21 4.78 -19.91
C PRO A 37 -20.99 5.54 -20.99
N LEU A 38 -20.45 6.67 -21.51
CA LEU A 38 -21.04 7.39 -22.65
C LEU A 38 -21.09 6.51 -23.91
N PRO A 39 -22.27 6.30 -24.53
CA PRO A 39 -22.36 5.55 -25.77
C PRO A 39 -21.70 6.28 -26.95
N LYS A 40 -21.10 5.51 -27.88
CA LYS A 40 -20.30 6.08 -28.98
C LYS A 40 -21.10 6.87 -30.01
N LYS A 41 -22.30 6.41 -30.37
CA LYS A 41 -23.21 7.13 -31.27
C LYS A 41 -24.56 7.26 -30.59
N THR A 42 -25.03 8.48 -30.37
CA THR A 42 -26.32 8.72 -29.72
C THR A 42 -27.00 9.97 -30.26
N ARG A 43 -28.33 9.88 -30.42
CA ARG A 43 -29.19 11.01 -30.77
C ARG A 43 -30.54 10.87 -30.07
N ILE A 44 -31.03 11.97 -29.51
CA ILE A 44 -32.35 12.03 -28.89
C ILE A 44 -33.15 13.17 -29.50
N ASP A 45 -34.00 12.84 -30.47
CA ASP A 45 -34.77 13.85 -31.21
C ASP A 45 -36.04 14.28 -30.46
N SER A 46 -36.63 13.35 -29.71
CA SER A 46 -37.90 13.54 -29.03
C SER A 46 -38.07 12.59 -27.84
N LYS A 47 -39.11 12.86 -27.05
CA LYS A 47 -39.51 12.11 -25.85
C LYS A 47 -41.01 11.93 -25.78
N VAL A 48 -41.45 10.92 -25.02
CA VAL A 48 -42.85 10.73 -24.66
C VAL A 48 -42.99 10.72 -23.14
N GLU A 49 -44.07 11.28 -22.62
CA GLU A 49 -44.35 11.33 -21.18
C GLU A 49 -45.69 10.66 -20.92
N LEU A 50 -45.68 9.58 -20.14
CA LEU A 50 -46.88 8.78 -19.90
C LEU A 50 -46.87 8.16 -18.50
N PRO A 51 -48.03 7.72 -17.98
CA PRO A 51 -48.06 6.95 -16.73
C PRO A 51 -47.15 5.73 -16.85
N ALA A 52 -46.32 5.47 -15.82
CA ALA A 52 -45.39 4.35 -15.85
C ALA A 52 -46.12 3.01 -16.05
N SER A 53 -47.38 2.89 -15.62
CA SER A 53 -48.23 1.71 -15.81
C SER A 53 -48.61 1.42 -17.26
N GLU A 54 -48.55 2.42 -18.13
CA GLU A 54 -48.89 2.30 -19.55
C GLU A 54 -47.70 1.79 -20.38
N VAL A 55 -46.57 1.51 -19.74
CA VAL A 55 -45.36 0.97 -20.36
C VAL A 55 -45.32 -0.55 -20.19
N LYS A 56 -45.24 -1.25 -21.31
CA LYS A 56 -45.07 -2.70 -21.38
C LYS A 56 -43.62 -3.06 -21.68
N ILE A 57 -43.04 -3.99 -20.92
CA ILE A 57 -41.69 -4.50 -21.18
C ILE A 57 -41.84 -5.91 -21.75
N THR A 58 -41.49 -6.06 -23.03
CA THR A 58 -41.60 -7.33 -23.75
C THR A 58 -40.23 -7.92 -23.99
N VAL A 59 -40.03 -9.19 -23.63
CA VAL A 59 -38.83 -9.95 -23.96
C VAL A 59 -39.17 -10.90 -25.11
N ARG A 60 -38.29 -11.00 -26.12
CA ARG A 60 -38.50 -11.89 -27.26
C ARG A 60 -38.76 -13.35 -26.82
N ARG A 61 -39.48 -14.09 -27.65
CA ARG A 61 -39.69 -15.53 -27.42
C ARG A 61 -38.36 -16.27 -27.50
N GLY A 62 -38.12 -17.18 -26.56
CA GLY A 62 -36.89 -17.98 -26.52
C GLY A 62 -35.66 -17.22 -26.01
N ALA A 63 -35.85 -16.09 -25.34
CA ALA A 63 -34.77 -15.35 -24.71
C ALA A 63 -34.01 -16.17 -23.66
N GLY A 64 -32.69 -15.99 -23.60
CA GLY A 64 -31.84 -16.60 -22.60
C GLY A 64 -31.93 -15.89 -21.24
N ASP A 65 -31.19 -16.42 -20.26
CA ASP A 65 -31.27 -15.93 -18.88
C ASP A 65 -30.68 -14.53 -18.71
N THR A 66 -29.70 -14.15 -19.54
CA THR A 66 -29.11 -12.80 -19.50
C THR A 66 -30.11 -11.75 -19.97
N GLU A 67 -30.85 -12.02 -21.05
CA GLU A 67 -31.90 -11.14 -21.59
C GLU A 67 -33.04 -10.96 -20.59
N LYS A 68 -33.50 -12.05 -19.97
CA LYS A 68 -34.54 -12.03 -18.93
C LYS A 68 -34.07 -11.23 -17.71
N THR A 69 -32.85 -11.49 -17.24
CA THR A 69 -32.28 -10.77 -16.09
C THR A 69 -32.17 -9.26 -16.37
N ALA A 70 -31.78 -8.87 -17.58
CA ALA A 70 -31.76 -7.46 -17.98
C ALA A 70 -33.17 -6.84 -17.91
N ALA A 71 -34.17 -7.50 -18.49
CA ALA A 71 -35.55 -7.04 -18.47
C ALA A 71 -36.14 -6.97 -17.05
N ASP A 72 -35.79 -7.92 -16.17
CA ASP A 72 -36.19 -7.92 -14.77
C ASP A 72 -35.62 -6.70 -14.03
N GLN A 73 -34.37 -6.30 -14.31
CA GLN A 73 -33.77 -5.11 -13.71
C GLN A 73 -34.42 -3.81 -14.19
N LEU A 74 -34.79 -3.72 -15.47
CA LEU A 74 -35.55 -2.58 -15.98
C LEU A 74 -36.94 -2.54 -15.34
N THR A 75 -37.62 -3.69 -15.26
CA THR A 75 -38.91 -3.84 -14.58
C THR A 75 -38.82 -3.41 -13.12
N ALA A 76 -37.75 -3.79 -12.41
CA ALA A 76 -37.52 -3.38 -11.03
C ALA A 76 -37.39 -1.86 -10.87
N LEU A 77 -36.75 -1.16 -11.81
CA LEU A 77 -36.68 0.31 -11.81
C LEU A 77 -38.08 0.92 -11.92
N PHE A 78 -38.91 0.44 -12.85
CA PHE A 78 -40.30 0.91 -13.01
C PHE A 78 -41.15 0.64 -11.75
N LYS A 79 -40.97 -0.52 -11.11
CA LYS A 79 -41.62 -0.84 -9.82
C LYS A 79 -41.21 0.09 -8.70
N GLU A 80 -39.91 0.39 -8.58
CA GLU A 80 -39.38 1.24 -7.52
C GLU A 80 -39.81 2.70 -7.68
N LYS A 81 -39.70 3.24 -8.91
CA LYS A 81 -39.85 4.68 -9.18
C LYS A 81 -41.24 5.09 -9.66
N GLY A 82 -42.07 4.16 -10.15
CA GLY A 82 -43.44 4.43 -10.59
C GLY A 82 -44.48 4.60 -9.46
N ASN A 83 -44.04 4.73 -8.20
CA ASN A 83 -44.87 4.56 -7.01
C ASN A 83 -46.07 5.53 -6.90
N THR A 84 -47.25 4.97 -7.15
CA THR A 84 -48.55 5.35 -6.54
C THR A 84 -49.22 4.03 -6.15
N VAL A 85 -49.98 4.01 -5.04
CA VAL A 85 -50.42 2.82 -4.27
C VAL A 85 -51.20 1.74 -5.07
N GLY A 86 -51.48 1.93 -6.36
CA GLY A 86 -52.11 0.95 -7.26
C GLY A 86 -51.19 0.26 -8.27
N TYR A 87 -49.96 0.75 -8.51
CA TYR A 87 -49.14 0.33 -9.66
C TYR A 87 -48.22 -0.87 -9.44
N GLN A 88 -47.93 -1.21 -8.18
CA GLN A 88 -47.05 -2.34 -7.83
C GLN A 88 -47.53 -3.68 -8.41
N ARG A 89 -48.85 -3.93 -8.43
CA ARG A 89 -49.44 -5.15 -9.00
C ARG A 89 -49.37 -5.24 -10.53
N ALA A 90 -49.39 -4.11 -11.25
CA ALA A 90 -49.40 -4.11 -12.72
C ALA A 90 -48.06 -4.59 -13.32
N PHE A 91 -46.95 -4.28 -12.65
CA PHE A 91 -45.62 -4.72 -13.06
C PHE A 91 -45.23 -6.10 -12.51
N ASP A 92 -45.99 -6.69 -11.57
CA ASP A 92 -45.81 -8.09 -11.18
C ASP A 92 -46.11 -9.06 -12.33
N THR A 93 -46.84 -8.61 -13.36
CA THR A 93 -47.14 -9.35 -14.59
C THR A 93 -46.44 -8.78 -15.85
N GLY A 94 -45.38 -7.98 -15.70
CA GLY A 94 -44.58 -7.47 -16.84
C GLY A 94 -45.03 -6.14 -17.47
N GLY A 95 -45.91 -5.39 -16.78
CA GLY A 95 -46.50 -4.17 -17.32
C GLY A 95 -47.63 -4.52 -18.30
N SER A 96 -48.87 -4.21 -17.94
CA SER A 96 -50.06 -4.54 -18.74
C SER A 96 -50.56 -3.38 -19.59
N GLY A 97 -49.78 -2.29 -19.68
CA GLY A 97 -50.13 -1.10 -20.46
C GLY A 97 -50.13 -1.37 -21.96
N GLU A 98 -50.93 -0.60 -22.72
CA GLU A 98 -51.01 -0.72 -24.18
C GLU A 98 -50.43 0.51 -24.92
N ALA A 99 -49.99 1.55 -24.19
CA ALA A 99 -49.62 2.83 -24.79
C ALA A 99 -48.15 2.91 -25.27
N PHE A 100 -47.22 2.23 -24.60
CA PHE A 100 -45.81 2.21 -25.03
C PHE A 100 -45.15 0.85 -24.77
N GLU A 101 -44.39 0.33 -25.73
CA GLU A 101 -43.67 -0.94 -25.61
C GLU A 101 -42.15 -0.78 -25.64
N ILE A 102 -41.47 -1.37 -24.67
CA ILE A 102 -40.01 -1.58 -24.68
C ILE A 102 -39.76 -3.04 -25.04
N LEU A 103 -39.34 -3.30 -26.28
CA LEU A 103 -39.06 -4.63 -26.81
C LEU A 103 -37.57 -4.97 -26.66
N ILE A 104 -37.26 -6.06 -25.99
CA ILE A 104 -35.90 -6.50 -25.64
C ILE A 104 -35.62 -7.85 -26.29
N GLY A 105 -34.51 -7.96 -27.02
CA GLY A 105 -34.00 -9.27 -27.42
C GLY A 105 -32.91 -9.28 -28.47
N VAL A 106 -32.19 -10.39 -28.53
CA VAL A 106 -31.24 -10.71 -29.61
C VAL A 106 -31.98 -10.82 -30.95
N CYS A 107 -31.44 -10.18 -31.98
CA CYS A 107 -31.98 -10.26 -33.33
C CYS A 107 -31.58 -11.55 -34.03
N ASP A 108 -32.38 -12.01 -34.99
CA ASP A 108 -31.96 -13.04 -35.93
C ASP A 108 -31.02 -12.50 -37.02
N ALA A 109 -30.63 -13.36 -37.97
CA ALA A 109 -29.69 -13.04 -39.03
C ALA A 109 -30.21 -11.94 -39.98
N GLU A 110 -31.54 -11.79 -40.07
CA GLU A 110 -32.22 -10.76 -40.85
C GLU A 110 -32.46 -9.47 -40.05
N GLY A 111 -31.98 -9.38 -38.81
CA GLY A 111 -32.15 -8.21 -37.95
C GLY A 111 -33.52 -8.10 -37.29
N LYS A 112 -34.27 -9.20 -37.23
CA LYS A 112 -35.62 -9.23 -36.68
C LYS A 112 -35.63 -9.59 -35.20
N VAL A 113 -36.43 -8.85 -34.44
CA VAL A 113 -36.75 -9.08 -33.03
C VAL A 113 -38.27 -9.11 -32.91
N ALA A 114 -38.82 -10.27 -32.58
CA ALA A 114 -40.26 -10.52 -32.60
C ALA A 114 -40.91 -10.10 -33.94
N ASP A 115 -41.71 -9.04 -33.97
CA ASP A 115 -42.41 -8.51 -35.15
C ASP A 115 -41.69 -7.32 -35.83
N VAL A 116 -40.57 -6.83 -35.26
CA VAL A 116 -39.81 -5.68 -35.79
C VAL A 116 -38.56 -6.15 -36.52
N THR A 117 -38.28 -5.57 -37.70
CA THR A 117 -37.01 -5.77 -38.42
C THR A 117 -36.23 -4.45 -38.46
N LEU A 118 -34.97 -4.47 -38.01
CA LEU A 118 -34.05 -3.33 -38.06
C LEU A 118 -32.98 -3.55 -39.12
N THR A 119 -32.87 -2.61 -40.07
CA THR A 119 -31.95 -2.74 -41.22
C THR A 119 -30.51 -2.36 -40.90
N ASP A 120 -30.29 -1.58 -39.86
CA ASP A 120 -28.97 -1.10 -39.44
C ASP A 120 -28.27 -2.05 -38.46
N ILE A 121 -28.79 -3.26 -38.26
CA ILE A 121 -28.12 -4.31 -37.48
C ILE A 121 -26.80 -4.75 -38.10
N ALA A 122 -26.71 -4.69 -39.44
CA ALA A 122 -25.51 -5.07 -40.20
C ALA A 122 -24.31 -4.19 -39.81
N ASP A 123 -24.55 -2.98 -39.29
CA ASP A 123 -23.50 -2.11 -38.78
C ASP A 123 -22.76 -2.73 -37.59
N LEU A 124 -23.41 -3.61 -36.81
CA LEU A 124 -22.79 -4.24 -35.64
C LEU A 124 -21.74 -5.30 -36.01
N GLU A 125 -21.88 -5.96 -37.17
CA GLU A 125 -21.04 -7.12 -37.53
C GLU A 125 -19.55 -6.78 -37.67
N ASN A 126 -19.27 -5.53 -38.05
CA ASN A 126 -17.94 -5.02 -38.36
C ASN A 126 -17.32 -4.21 -37.20
N LEU A 127 -18.03 -4.07 -36.08
CA LEU A 127 -17.51 -3.36 -34.92
C LEU A 127 -16.53 -4.23 -34.12
N PRO A 128 -15.51 -3.63 -33.48
CA PRO A 128 -14.70 -4.35 -32.51
C PRO A 128 -15.57 -4.79 -31.32
N ASN A 129 -15.23 -5.92 -30.70
CA ASN A 129 -15.94 -6.45 -29.54
C ASN A 129 -17.47 -6.60 -29.79
N ARG A 130 -17.85 -7.01 -31.01
CA ARG A 130 -19.25 -7.10 -31.47
C ARG A 130 -20.16 -8.00 -30.63
N ASP A 131 -19.59 -8.89 -29.82
CA ASP A 131 -20.34 -9.69 -28.83
C ASP A 131 -20.99 -8.84 -27.73
N GLN A 132 -20.57 -7.58 -27.62
CA GLN A 132 -21.04 -6.60 -26.65
C GLN A 132 -21.69 -5.38 -27.30
N ALA A 133 -21.67 -5.30 -28.64
CA ALA A 133 -22.24 -4.20 -29.38
C ALA A 133 -23.77 -4.29 -29.43
N TYR A 134 -24.45 -3.15 -29.43
CA TYR A 134 -25.91 -3.11 -29.36
C TYR A 134 -26.53 -1.88 -30.03
N LEU A 135 -27.83 -1.99 -30.29
CA LEU A 135 -28.69 -0.93 -30.79
C LEU A 135 -29.82 -0.62 -29.81
N ILE A 136 -30.19 0.66 -29.73
CA ILE A 136 -31.47 1.13 -29.20
C ILE A 136 -32.14 1.96 -30.29
N ARG A 137 -33.37 1.64 -30.68
CA ARG A 137 -34.07 2.32 -31.78
C ARG A 137 -35.54 2.61 -31.44
N PRO A 138 -36.04 3.82 -31.71
CA PRO A 138 -37.48 4.07 -31.70
C PRO A 138 -38.11 3.45 -32.95
N VAL A 139 -39.28 2.84 -32.79
CA VAL A 139 -40.14 2.38 -33.89
C VAL A 139 -41.45 3.13 -33.74
N GLY A 140 -41.63 4.18 -34.54
CA GLY A 140 -42.74 5.11 -34.33
C GLY A 140 -42.56 5.96 -33.06
N GLN A 141 -43.67 6.24 -32.38
CA GLN A 141 -43.70 7.05 -31.14
C GLN A 141 -44.10 6.23 -29.91
N ASP A 142 -44.43 4.95 -30.09
CA ASP A 142 -45.03 4.06 -29.12
C ASP A 142 -44.17 2.83 -28.82
N ARG A 143 -43.00 2.69 -29.46
CA ARG A 143 -42.12 1.54 -29.25
C ARG A 143 -40.64 1.90 -29.25
N LEU A 144 -39.89 1.28 -28.35
CA LEU A 144 -38.43 1.30 -28.29
C LEU A 144 -37.88 -0.13 -28.34
N VAL A 145 -36.95 -0.41 -29.26
CA VAL A 145 -36.35 -1.73 -29.45
C VAL A 145 -34.90 -1.72 -28.97
N LEU A 146 -34.57 -2.63 -28.06
CA LEU A 146 -33.24 -2.84 -27.49
C LEU A 146 -32.73 -4.19 -27.98
N THR A 147 -31.73 -4.18 -28.85
CA THR A 147 -31.27 -5.39 -29.54
C THR A 147 -29.76 -5.42 -29.74
N ALA A 148 -29.25 -6.61 -30.03
CA ALA A 148 -27.86 -6.90 -30.34
C ALA A 148 -27.73 -8.25 -31.04
N LEU A 149 -26.54 -8.54 -31.56
CA LEU A 149 -26.17 -9.85 -32.11
C LEU A 149 -26.05 -10.94 -31.02
N HIS A 150 -25.83 -10.53 -29.77
CA HIS A 150 -25.57 -11.43 -28.64
C HIS A 150 -26.23 -10.91 -27.35
N GLU A 151 -26.56 -11.82 -26.42
CA GLU A 151 -27.30 -11.46 -25.19
C GLU A 151 -26.59 -10.41 -24.32
N ARG A 152 -25.25 -10.37 -24.33
CA ARG A 152 -24.47 -9.36 -23.58
C ARG A 152 -24.68 -7.96 -24.10
N GLY A 153 -24.74 -7.79 -25.42
CA GLY A 153 -25.10 -6.51 -26.03
C GLY A 153 -26.51 -6.08 -25.61
N VAL A 154 -27.47 -7.00 -25.59
CA VAL A 154 -28.84 -6.72 -25.10
C VAL A 154 -28.82 -6.27 -23.64
N TYR A 155 -28.06 -6.95 -22.78
CA TYR A 155 -27.90 -6.55 -21.37
C TYR A 155 -27.37 -5.10 -21.26
N TYR A 156 -26.35 -4.73 -22.04
CA TYR A 156 -25.81 -3.36 -22.03
C TYR A 156 -26.75 -2.31 -22.65
N ALA A 157 -27.57 -2.69 -23.63
CA ALA A 157 -28.64 -1.84 -24.15
C ALA A 157 -29.64 -1.49 -23.05
N VAL A 158 -30.05 -2.51 -22.28
CA VAL A 158 -30.98 -2.32 -21.15
C VAL A 158 -30.34 -1.49 -20.04
N GLN A 159 -29.08 -1.72 -19.67
CA GLN A 159 -28.42 -0.87 -18.67
C GLN A 159 -28.34 0.59 -19.12
N THR A 160 -28.11 0.84 -20.40
CA THR A 160 -28.06 2.21 -20.95
C THR A 160 -29.41 2.91 -20.84
N LEU A 161 -30.50 2.24 -21.24
CA LEU A 161 -31.84 2.80 -21.08
C LEU A 161 -32.20 2.97 -19.60
N ARG A 162 -31.89 1.97 -18.77
CA ARG A 162 -32.16 2.01 -17.33
C ARG A 162 -31.53 3.24 -16.70
N GLN A 163 -30.25 3.52 -16.98
CA GLN A 163 -29.56 4.71 -16.49
C GLN A 163 -30.20 6.02 -16.99
N LEU A 164 -30.60 6.10 -18.28
CA LEU A 164 -31.30 7.28 -18.83
C LEU A 164 -32.63 7.58 -18.10
N LEU A 165 -33.30 6.55 -17.59
CA LEU A 165 -34.59 6.65 -16.95
C LEU A 165 -34.51 6.88 -15.43
N GLU A 166 -33.36 6.62 -14.78
CA GLU A 166 -33.20 6.63 -13.30
C GLU A 166 -33.80 7.87 -12.62
N ASN A 167 -33.67 9.04 -13.24
CA ASN A 167 -34.21 10.33 -12.77
C ASN A 167 -35.24 10.93 -13.73
N ARG A 168 -36.09 10.10 -14.33
CA ARG A 168 -37.14 10.55 -15.27
C ARG A 168 -38.54 10.09 -14.86
N PHE A 169 -38.69 9.72 -13.60
CA PHE A 169 -39.97 9.44 -12.98
C PHE A 169 -40.41 10.62 -12.14
N ASP A 170 -41.61 11.13 -12.37
CA ASP A 170 -42.26 12.14 -11.52
C ASP A 170 -43.73 11.77 -11.32
N LYS A 171 -44.18 11.75 -10.07
CA LYS A 171 -45.60 11.49 -9.68
C LYS A 171 -46.25 10.30 -10.39
N GLY A 172 -45.50 9.21 -10.61
CA GLY A 172 -46.00 7.99 -11.27
C GLY A 172 -46.02 8.04 -12.80
N ALA A 173 -45.65 9.16 -13.42
CA ALA A 173 -45.34 9.27 -14.84
C ALA A 173 -43.84 9.05 -15.09
N VAL A 174 -43.50 8.69 -16.33
CA VAL A 174 -42.13 8.50 -16.81
C VAL A 174 -41.93 9.24 -18.13
N ALA A 175 -40.80 9.93 -18.27
CA ALA A 175 -40.36 10.51 -19.53
C ALA A 175 -39.40 9.54 -20.24
N ILE A 176 -39.85 8.94 -21.35
CA ILE A 176 -39.07 7.98 -22.14
C ILE A 176 -38.43 8.69 -23.35
N PRO A 177 -37.11 8.58 -23.54
CA PRO A 177 -36.44 9.10 -24.73
C PRO A 177 -36.71 8.22 -25.95
N LEU A 178 -37.12 8.84 -27.06
CA LEU A 178 -37.12 8.20 -28.39
C LEU A 178 -35.69 8.24 -28.96
N ILE A 179 -34.81 7.48 -28.30
CA ILE A 179 -33.37 7.52 -28.49
C ILE A 179 -32.87 6.53 -29.54
N SER A 180 -31.93 6.98 -30.37
CA SER A 180 -31.14 6.13 -31.26
C SER A 180 -29.72 5.97 -30.72
N VAL A 181 -29.32 4.73 -30.36
CA VAL A 181 -27.98 4.39 -29.87
C VAL A 181 -27.34 3.30 -30.72
N THR A 182 -26.10 3.49 -31.17
CA THR A 182 -25.22 2.39 -31.62
C THR A 182 -23.97 2.44 -30.78
N ASP A 183 -23.68 1.36 -30.04
CA ASP A 183 -22.62 1.39 -29.04
C ASP A 183 -21.87 0.06 -28.94
N TRP A 184 -20.59 0.15 -28.56
CA TRP A 184 -19.65 -0.96 -28.42
C TRP A 184 -18.44 -0.52 -27.58
N PRO A 185 -17.75 -1.43 -26.87
CA PRO A 185 -16.58 -1.07 -26.06
C PRO A 185 -15.29 -1.01 -26.89
N ASP A 186 -14.33 -0.18 -26.46
CA ASP A 186 -12.96 -0.17 -26.99
C ASP A 186 -12.14 -1.37 -26.48
N MET A 187 -12.21 -1.70 -25.19
CA MET A 187 -11.54 -2.88 -24.60
C MET A 187 -12.48 -4.08 -24.49
N ALA A 188 -12.02 -5.29 -24.83
CA ALA A 188 -12.84 -6.50 -24.83
C ALA A 188 -13.28 -6.94 -23.42
N ARG A 189 -12.35 -6.91 -22.46
CA ARG A 189 -12.58 -7.28 -21.06
C ARG A 189 -12.16 -6.15 -20.12
N ARG A 190 -13.05 -5.77 -19.20
CA ARG A 190 -12.91 -4.61 -18.32
C ARG A 190 -13.34 -5.05 -16.93
N GLY A 191 -12.40 -5.14 -16.01
CA GLY A 191 -12.65 -5.80 -14.74
C GLY A 191 -11.66 -5.47 -13.66
N GLU A 192 -11.76 -6.24 -12.59
CA GLU A 192 -10.96 -6.06 -11.38
C GLU A 192 -10.45 -7.39 -10.83
N TRP A 193 -9.36 -7.31 -10.07
CA TRP A 193 -8.81 -8.42 -9.33
C TRP A 193 -9.18 -8.34 -7.85
N GLY A 194 -9.72 -9.43 -7.32
CA GLY A 194 -9.81 -9.64 -5.89
C GLY A 194 -11.18 -10.13 -5.44
N CYS A 195 -11.17 -10.89 -4.35
CA CYS A 195 -12.35 -11.55 -3.85
C CYS A 195 -13.33 -10.60 -3.12
N ASN A 196 -12.90 -9.41 -2.65
CA ASN A 196 -13.79 -8.41 -2.03
C ASN A 196 -14.92 -7.97 -2.99
N ILE A 197 -14.67 -8.09 -4.29
CA ILE A 197 -15.52 -7.64 -5.39
C ILE A 197 -16.47 -8.75 -5.88
N CYS A 198 -16.27 -10.00 -5.43
CA CYS A 198 -17.20 -11.11 -5.68
C CYS A 198 -18.53 -10.97 -4.90
N ALA A 199 -18.65 -9.96 -4.04
CA ALA A 199 -19.90 -9.62 -3.37
C ALA A 199 -20.98 -9.29 -4.42
N PRO A 200 -22.23 -9.75 -4.24
CA PRO A 200 -23.26 -9.55 -5.26
C PRO A 200 -23.53 -8.08 -5.58
N ASP A 201 -23.46 -7.20 -4.58
CA ASP A 201 -23.68 -5.76 -4.75
C ASP A 201 -22.57 -5.11 -5.59
N GLU A 202 -21.30 -5.42 -5.31
CA GLU A 202 -20.15 -4.94 -6.10
C GLU A 202 -20.19 -5.48 -7.53
N THR A 203 -20.49 -6.77 -7.70
CA THR A 203 -20.62 -7.39 -9.04
C THR A 203 -21.73 -6.72 -9.86
N LEU A 204 -22.88 -6.46 -9.25
CA LEU A 204 -23.99 -5.76 -9.92
C LEU A 204 -23.61 -4.32 -10.26
N TRP A 205 -22.98 -3.61 -9.33
CA TRP A 205 -22.53 -2.24 -9.55
C TRP A 205 -21.56 -2.16 -10.73
N MET A 206 -20.57 -3.06 -10.82
CA MET A 206 -19.67 -3.14 -11.97
C MET A 206 -20.41 -3.47 -13.27
N ALA A 207 -21.34 -4.44 -13.24
CA ALA A 207 -22.12 -4.83 -14.41
C ALA A 207 -23.02 -3.69 -14.92
N HIS A 208 -23.59 -2.89 -14.03
CA HIS A 208 -24.36 -1.70 -14.38
C HIS A 208 -23.51 -0.64 -15.09
N HIS A 209 -22.21 -0.57 -14.78
CA HIS A 209 -21.22 0.28 -15.47
C HIS A 209 -20.57 -0.42 -16.67
N LYS A 210 -21.15 -1.52 -17.17
CA LYS A 210 -20.66 -2.28 -18.31
C LYS A 210 -19.22 -2.81 -18.14
N MET A 211 -18.74 -2.93 -16.91
CA MET A 211 -17.57 -3.78 -16.62
C MET A 211 -18.03 -5.24 -16.68
N ASN A 212 -17.15 -6.13 -17.13
CA ASN A 212 -17.52 -7.48 -17.52
C ASN A 212 -16.52 -8.55 -17.07
N LEU A 213 -15.58 -8.24 -16.16
CA LEU A 213 -14.62 -9.21 -15.64
C LEU A 213 -14.41 -9.07 -14.13
N ILE A 214 -14.47 -10.18 -13.41
CA ILE A 214 -13.97 -10.34 -12.05
C ILE A 214 -13.00 -11.50 -12.05
N GLN A 215 -11.75 -11.22 -11.66
CA GLN A 215 -10.72 -12.25 -11.45
C GLN A 215 -10.64 -12.62 -9.97
N TYR A 216 -10.70 -13.91 -9.65
CA TYR A 216 -10.66 -14.41 -8.28
C TYR A 216 -9.79 -15.66 -8.11
N GLU A 217 -9.15 -15.81 -6.95
CA GLU A 217 -8.24 -16.93 -6.68
C GLU A 217 -8.98 -18.16 -6.12
N VAL A 218 -8.72 -19.33 -6.73
CA VAL A 218 -9.22 -20.63 -6.27
C VAL A 218 -8.18 -21.30 -5.37
N ARG A 219 -8.61 -21.95 -4.28
CA ARG A 219 -7.73 -22.78 -3.44
C ARG A 219 -7.75 -24.23 -3.93
N TRP A 220 -6.55 -24.76 -4.09
CA TRP A 220 -6.31 -26.07 -4.66
C TRP A 220 -5.90 -27.08 -3.59
N LYS A 221 -6.10 -28.36 -3.88
CA LYS A 221 -5.54 -29.50 -3.14
C LYS A 221 -5.28 -30.64 -4.11
N VAL A 222 -4.32 -31.49 -3.75
CA VAL A 222 -4.12 -32.80 -4.37
C VAL A 222 -4.60 -33.85 -3.37
N GLY A 223 -5.50 -34.72 -3.83
CA GLY A 223 -6.02 -35.83 -3.05
C GLY A 223 -4.96 -36.91 -2.81
N ALA A 224 -5.22 -37.80 -1.85
CA ALA A 224 -4.35 -38.96 -1.63
C ALA A 224 -4.31 -39.93 -2.84
N ASP A 225 -5.32 -39.85 -3.71
CA ASP A 225 -5.41 -40.56 -4.98
C ASP A 225 -4.55 -39.91 -6.09
N GLY A 226 -3.85 -38.81 -5.79
CA GLY A 226 -3.00 -38.12 -6.74
C GLY A 226 -3.73 -37.17 -7.70
N ARG A 227 -5.04 -36.99 -7.55
CA ARG A 227 -5.83 -36.13 -8.43
C ARG A 227 -5.95 -34.72 -7.88
N GLY A 228 -6.01 -33.76 -8.80
CA GLY A 228 -6.30 -32.38 -8.45
C GLY A 228 -7.72 -32.21 -7.90
N GLY A 229 -7.92 -31.20 -7.06
CA GLY A 229 -9.23 -30.85 -6.49
C GLY A 229 -9.27 -29.41 -5.98
N ILE A 230 -10.48 -28.88 -5.82
CA ILE A 230 -10.71 -27.57 -5.21
C ILE A 230 -10.93 -27.78 -3.71
N SER A 231 -10.16 -27.06 -2.88
CA SER A 231 -10.29 -27.07 -1.41
C SER A 231 -11.14 -25.91 -0.88
N GLY A 232 -11.42 -24.93 -1.73
CA GLY A 232 -12.30 -23.80 -1.45
C GLY A 232 -11.95 -22.61 -2.34
N PHE A 233 -12.49 -21.45 -2.02
CA PHE A 233 -12.08 -20.17 -2.63
C PHE A 233 -11.18 -19.43 -1.66
N LYS A 234 -10.23 -18.65 -2.16
CA LYS A 234 -9.51 -17.73 -1.28
C LYS A 234 -10.53 -16.71 -0.82
N GLN A 235 -11.02 -16.88 0.41
CA GLN A 235 -11.92 -15.92 0.99
C GLN A 235 -11.22 -14.56 1.04
N PRO A 236 -11.90 -13.47 0.64
CA PRO A 236 -11.46 -12.11 0.93
C PRO A 236 -11.52 -11.77 2.41
N ALA A 237 -12.00 -12.71 3.24
CA ALA A 237 -12.56 -12.53 4.57
C ALA A 237 -11.66 -11.83 5.59
N LYS A 238 -10.42 -11.47 5.25
CA LYS A 238 -9.62 -10.64 6.12
C LYS A 238 -10.02 -9.15 6.09
N TYR A 239 -10.68 -8.66 5.02
CA TYR A 239 -10.95 -7.22 4.85
C TYR A 239 -12.38 -6.84 4.40
N ALA A 240 -13.24 -7.81 4.10
CA ALA A 240 -14.64 -7.54 3.76
C ALA A 240 -15.54 -7.45 5.02
N PRO A 241 -16.61 -6.64 5.03
CA PRO A 241 -17.65 -6.67 6.07
C PRO A 241 -18.19 -8.07 6.36
N VAL A 242 -18.51 -8.37 7.62
CA VAL A 242 -18.90 -9.73 8.09
C VAL A 242 -20.09 -10.31 7.31
N ASN A 243 -21.05 -9.46 6.93
CA ASN A 243 -22.18 -9.83 6.09
C ASN A 243 -21.76 -10.28 4.68
N VAL A 244 -20.76 -9.63 4.08
CA VAL A 244 -20.18 -10.02 2.77
C VAL A 244 -19.45 -11.35 2.88
N GLN A 245 -18.70 -11.56 3.98
CA GLN A 245 -18.02 -12.84 4.22
C GLN A 245 -19.00 -14.01 4.30
N LYS A 246 -20.11 -13.82 5.02
CA LYS A 246 -21.18 -14.81 5.12
C LYS A 246 -21.75 -15.16 3.74
N GLN A 247 -22.12 -14.13 2.96
CA GLN A 247 -22.67 -14.30 1.61
C GLN A 247 -21.72 -15.05 0.66
N LEU A 248 -20.41 -14.80 0.75
CA LEU A 248 -19.41 -15.47 -0.08
C LEU A 248 -19.13 -16.91 0.37
N SER A 249 -19.25 -17.20 1.67
CA SER A 249 -19.02 -18.54 2.22
C SER A 249 -20.13 -19.54 1.90
N GLU A 250 -21.33 -19.05 1.58
CA GLU A 250 -22.52 -19.86 1.33
C GLU A 250 -22.72 -20.20 -0.16
N ARG A 251 -21.91 -19.64 -1.09
CA ARG A 251 -22.03 -19.87 -2.54
C ARG A 251 -20.97 -20.82 -3.08
N SER A 252 -21.40 -21.74 -3.95
CA SER A 252 -20.51 -22.55 -4.79
C SER A 252 -19.96 -21.74 -5.98
N GLU A 253 -18.85 -22.21 -6.57
CA GLU A 253 -18.29 -21.64 -7.81
C GLU A 253 -19.31 -21.57 -8.94
N LYS A 254 -20.09 -22.65 -9.10
CA LYS A 254 -21.12 -22.74 -10.13
C LYS A 254 -22.18 -21.65 -9.95
N GLU A 255 -22.60 -21.37 -8.72
CA GLU A 255 -23.57 -20.30 -8.43
C GLU A 255 -22.99 -18.91 -8.67
N MET A 256 -21.74 -18.66 -8.28
CA MET A 256 -21.07 -17.39 -8.56
C MET A 256 -20.93 -17.14 -10.07
N ARG A 257 -20.54 -18.16 -10.84
CA ARG A 257 -20.43 -18.08 -12.31
C ARG A 257 -21.80 -17.88 -12.96
N ALA A 258 -22.81 -18.65 -12.56
CA ALA A 258 -24.17 -18.49 -13.08
C ALA A 258 -24.74 -17.10 -12.75
N PHE A 259 -24.41 -16.55 -11.58
CA PHE A 259 -24.73 -15.17 -11.24
C PHE A 259 -24.03 -14.18 -12.16
N GLY A 260 -22.71 -14.30 -12.35
CA GLY A 260 -21.96 -13.42 -13.26
C GLY A 260 -22.47 -13.49 -14.71
N ASN A 261 -22.67 -14.69 -15.25
CA ASN A 261 -23.13 -14.89 -16.64
C ASN A 261 -24.47 -14.20 -16.92
N ARG A 262 -25.44 -14.31 -16.00
CA ARG A 262 -26.75 -13.64 -16.11
C ARG A 262 -26.66 -12.12 -16.08
N HIS A 263 -25.56 -11.58 -15.56
CA HIS A 263 -25.30 -10.13 -15.47
C HIS A 263 -24.21 -9.68 -16.47
N ALA A 264 -23.97 -10.45 -17.54
CA ALA A 264 -22.95 -10.16 -18.54
C ALA A 264 -21.53 -9.95 -17.96
N MET A 265 -21.20 -10.67 -16.88
CA MET A 265 -19.93 -10.60 -16.15
C MET A 265 -19.18 -11.94 -16.25
N TYR A 266 -17.94 -11.90 -16.73
CA TYR A 266 -17.01 -13.03 -16.66
C TYR A 266 -16.49 -13.19 -15.23
N MET A 267 -16.63 -14.39 -14.68
CA MET A 267 -16.02 -14.78 -13.42
C MET A 267 -14.79 -15.64 -13.73
N ASP A 268 -13.63 -15.06 -13.93
CA ASP A 268 -12.43 -15.81 -14.33
C ASP A 268 -11.65 -16.29 -13.09
N PRO A 269 -11.42 -17.60 -12.92
CA PRO A 269 -10.60 -18.13 -11.83
C PRO A 269 -9.11 -17.89 -12.12
N SER A 270 -8.32 -17.69 -11.08
CA SER A 270 -6.86 -17.69 -11.16
C SER A 270 -6.26 -18.87 -10.40
N LEU A 271 -5.23 -19.46 -10.99
CA LEU A 271 -4.25 -20.30 -10.31
C LEU A 271 -3.29 -19.37 -9.56
N MET A 272 -3.01 -19.66 -8.29
CA MET A 272 -2.02 -18.94 -7.50
C MET A 272 -0.63 -18.98 -8.14
N HIS A 273 0.26 -18.06 -7.73
CA HIS A 273 1.65 -18.03 -8.19
C HIS A 273 2.27 -19.43 -8.16
N TYR A 274 2.87 -19.83 -9.28
CA TYR A 274 3.36 -21.18 -9.53
C TYR A 274 4.19 -21.76 -8.36
N SER A 275 5.11 -20.96 -7.80
CA SER A 275 5.92 -21.34 -6.63
C SER A 275 5.12 -21.74 -5.38
N LEU A 276 3.89 -21.24 -5.21
CA LEU A 276 3.03 -21.55 -4.05
C LEU A 276 2.32 -22.90 -4.17
N LEU A 277 2.22 -23.48 -5.37
CA LEU A 277 1.48 -24.71 -5.61
C LEU A 277 2.01 -25.85 -4.72
N GLY A 278 3.33 -25.97 -4.60
CA GLY A 278 3.98 -27.02 -3.78
C GLY A 278 3.51 -27.03 -2.32
N GLU A 279 3.71 -25.91 -1.62
CA GLU A 279 3.45 -25.75 -0.19
C GLU A 279 1.95 -25.65 0.15
N ARG A 280 1.08 -25.28 -0.81
CA ARG A 280 -0.34 -25.01 -0.54
C ARG A 280 -1.31 -26.07 -1.00
N THR A 281 -0.90 -26.98 -1.87
CA THR A 281 -1.81 -27.94 -2.48
C THR A 281 -1.46 -29.39 -2.16
N ARG A 282 -0.50 -29.64 -1.24
CA ARG A 282 0.01 -30.99 -0.90
C ARG A 282 0.70 -31.71 -2.07
N ILE A 283 1.13 -30.98 -3.10
CA ILE A 283 1.85 -31.58 -4.23
C ILE A 283 3.09 -32.33 -3.74
N PHE A 284 3.85 -31.73 -2.81
CA PHE A 284 5.09 -32.34 -2.31
C PHE A 284 4.86 -33.58 -1.43
N ASP A 285 3.68 -33.71 -0.80
CA ASP A 285 3.36 -34.90 0.00
C ASP A 285 3.06 -36.11 -0.90
N VAL A 286 2.42 -35.85 -2.04
CA VAL A 286 1.91 -36.90 -2.95
C VAL A 286 2.92 -37.22 -4.06
N TYR A 287 3.66 -36.20 -4.52
CA TYR A 287 4.65 -36.26 -5.59
C TYR A 287 5.97 -35.65 -5.12
N PRO A 288 6.70 -36.33 -4.23
CA PRO A 288 7.98 -35.84 -3.71
C PRO A 288 9.03 -35.60 -4.81
N GLU A 289 8.94 -36.28 -5.94
CA GLU A 289 9.79 -36.09 -7.12
C GLU A 289 9.62 -34.73 -7.81
N LEU A 290 8.55 -34.00 -7.51
CA LEU A 290 8.36 -32.62 -7.98
C LEU A 290 9.06 -31.60 -7.06
N LYS A 291 9.49 -32.00 -5.86
CA LYS A 291 10.02 -31.10 -4.84
C LYS A 291 11.50 -30.81 -5.06
N GLU A 292 11.79 -29.70 -5.73
CA GLU A 292 13.16 -29.28 -6.00
C GLU A 292 13.51 -28.02 -5.20
N PRO A 293 14.77 -27.84 -4.76
CA PRO A 293 15.19 -26.64 -4.06
C PRO A 293 15.11 -25.42 -5.00
N ILE A 294 14.80 -24.25 -4.45
CA ILE A 294 14.81 -23.00 -5.22
C ILE A 294 16.24 -22.45 -5.34
N LYS A 295 16.61 -22.00 -6.53
CA LYS A 295 17.76 -21.13 -6.77
C LYS A 295 17.29 -19.67 -6.85
N SER A 296 17.63 -18.85 -5.85
CA SER A 296 17.31 -17.42 -5.78
C SER A 296 18.32 -16.65 -4.93
N LYS A 297 18.29 -15.31 -4.95
CA LYS A 297 19.09 -14.42 -4.08
C LYS A 297 18.58 -14.48 -2.63
N GLY A 298 18.83 -15.59 -1.96
CA GLY A 298 18.35 -15.86 -0.60
C GLY A 298 17.94 -17.31 -0.34
N ASN A 299 17.89 -18.16 -1.37
CA ASN A 299 17.39 -19.55 -1.31
C ASN A 299 15.91 -19.67 -0.89
N TYR A 300 15.12 -18.61 -1.06
CA TYR A 300 13.66 -18.63 -0.91
C TYR A 300 13.00 -17.55 -1.77
N VAL A 301 11.68 -17.65 -1.95
CA VAL A 301 10.81 -16.59 -2.50
C VAL A 301 9.92 -16.04 -1.38
N PRO A 302 9.95 -14.74 -1.08
CA PRO A 302 9.03 -14.13 -0.13
C PRO A 302 7.65 -13.97 -0.80
N ALA A 303 6.76 -14.95 -0.64
CA ALA A 303 5.42 -14.86 -1.25
C ALA A 303 4.50 -13.97 -0.39
N ILE A 304 4.25 -12.74 -0.84
CA ILE A 304 3.35 -11.68 -0.30
C ILE A 304 2.98 -11.82 1.18
N GLY A 305 3.97 -11.93 2.07
CA GLY A 305 3.75 -11.93 3.52
C GLY A 305 3.00 -13.14 4.09
N GLU A 306 2.88 -14.25 3.36
CA GLU A 306 2.20 -15.45 3.85
C GLU A 306 3.18 -16.61 4.16
N VAL A 307 4.15 -16.94 3.28
CA VAL A 307 5.13 -18.03 3.49
C VAL A 307 6.44 -17.74 2.72
N ASN A 308 7.61 -18.05 3.32
CA ASN A 308 8.88 -18.10 2.60
C ASN A 308 9.02 -19.45 1.89
N VAL A 309 8.88 -19.47 0.57
CA VAL A 309 8.91 -20.70 -0.23
C VAL A 309 10.36 -21.12 -0.47
N ARG A 310 10.75 -22.34 -0.09
CA ARG A 310 12.12 -22.88 -0.26
C ARG A 310 12.24 -23.96 -1.33
N PHE A 311 11.12 -24.57 -1.70
CA PHE A 311 11.03 -25.62 -2.71
C PHE A 311 10.00 -25.23 -3.75
N MET A 312 10.22 -25.64 -5.00
CA MET A 312 9.32 -25.34 -6.11
C MET A 312 8.95 -26.63 -6.87
N PRO A 313 7.68 -26.79 -7.29
CA PRO A 313 7.30 -27.87 -8.19
C PRO A 313 8.04 -27.78 -9.53
N CYS A 314 8.84 -28.78 -9.87
CA CYS A 314 9.66 -28.74 -11.09
C CYS A 314 8.80 -28.60 -12.37
N PRO A 315 8.89 -27.49 -13.14
CA PRO A 315 8.08 -27.29 -14.35
C PRO A 315 8.49 -28.20 -15.51
N SER A 316 9.70 -28.75 -15.49
CA SER A 316 10.20 -29.66 -16.52
C SER A 316 9.75 -31.11 -16.35
N GLN A 317 9.12 -31.45 -15.21
CA GLN A 317 8.62 -32.81 -14.99
C GLN A 317 7.26 -33.00 -15.69
N PRO A 318 7.08 -34.06 -16.50
CA PRO A 318 5.79 -34.35 -17.16
C PRO A 318 4.61 -34.44 -16.20
N LYS A 319 4.87 -34.95 -14.98
CA LYS A 319 3.84 -35.08 -13.95
C LYS A 319 3.24 -33.74 -13.50
N MET A 320 4.01 -32.66 -13.58
CA MET A 320 3.51 -31.33 -13.27
C MET A 320 2.49 -30.86 -14.33
N VAL A 321 2.74 -31.17 -15.60
CA VAL A 321 1.78 -30.90 -16.70
C VAL A 321 0.48 -31.67 -16.49
N ASP A 322 0.55 -32.91 -16.01
CA ASP A 322 -0.65 -33.71 -15.70
C ASP A 322 -1.51 -33.05 -14.61
N LEU A 323 -0.88 -32.56 -13.54
CA LEU A 323 -1.58 -31.91 -12.43
C LEU A 323 -2.20 -30.57 -12.82
N LEU A 324 -1.48 -29.76 -13.58
CA LEU A 324 -2.01 -28.52 -14.13
C LEU A 324 -3.21 -28.78 -15.05
N ALA A 325 -3.15 -29.85 -15.87
CA ALA A 325 -4.25 -30.24 -16.72
C ALA A 325 -5.47 -30.71 -15.91
N ASP A 326 -5.27 -31.43 -14.80
CA ASP A 326 -6.34 -31.80 -13.87
C ASP A 326 -7.02 -30.56 -13.26
N PHE A 327 -6.24 -29.57 -12.80
CA PHE A 327 -6.79 -28.31 -12.27
C PHE A 327 -7.60 -27.54 -13.32
N MET A 328 -7.05 -27.40 -14.53
CA MET A 328 -7.73 -26.73 -15.64
C MET A 328 -9.01 -27.47 -16.07
N ARG A 329 -8.99 -28.81 -16.10
CA ARG A 329 -10.16 -29.63 -16.43
C ARG A 329 -11.29 -29.40 -15.43
N ILE A 330 -11.00 -29.37 -14.13
CA ILE A 330 -12.01 -29.11 -13.09
C ILE A 330 -12.69 -27.75 -13.31
N LEU A 331 -11.93 -26.71 -13.63
CA LEU A 331 -12.51 -25.39 -13.91
C LEU A 331 -13.34 -25.40 -15.19
N ALA A 332 -12.87 -26.09 -16.23
CA ALA A 332 -13.61 -26.24 -17.48
C ALA A 332 -14.95 -26.98 -17.26
N GLU A 333 -14.97 -28.03 -16.44
CA GLU A 333 -16.17 -28.77 -16.03
C GLU A 333 -17.19 -27.87 -15.30
N THR A 334 -16.71 -26.85 -14.57
CA THR A 334 -17.57 -25.84 -13.93
C THR A 334 -18.02 -24.71 -14.87
N GLY A 335 -17.59 -24.73 -16.14
CA GLY A 335 -17.95 -23.74 -17.16
C GLY A 335 -17.05 -22.50 -17.18
N ALA A 336 -15.79 -22.59 -16.73
CA ALA A 336 -14.84 -21.50 -16.88
C ALA A 336 -14.53 -21.23 -18.37
N ALA A 337 -14.64 -19.96 -18.79
CA ALA A 337 -14.30 -19.55 -20.15
C ALA A 337 -12.80 -19.30 -20.33
N GLU A 338 -12.15 -18.72 -19.31
CA GLU A 338 -10.75 -18.36 -19.33
C GLU A 338 -10.14 -18.51 -17.94
N ILE A 339 -8.94 -19.06 -17.83
CA ILE A 339 -8.23 -19.27 -16.55
C ILE A 339 -6.95 -18.43 -16.54
N ASP A 340 -6.70 -17.68 -15.47
CA ASP A 340 -5.45 -16.94 -15.29
C ASP A 340 -4.40 -17.80 -14.57
N CYS A 341 -3.25 -18.00 -15.19
CA CYS A 341 -2.16 -18.84 -14.72
C CYS A 341 -1.01 -17.96 -14.23
N CYS A 342 -0.92 -17.74 -12.92
CA CYS A 342 0.11 -16.86 -12.34
C CYS A 342 1.48 -17.53 -12.34
N LEU A 343 2.45 -16.89 -13.00
CA LEU A 343 3.86 -17.28 -12.88
C LEU A 343 4.38 -17.04 -11.46
N THR A 344 5.53 -17.64 -11.12
CA THR A 344 6.21 -17.40 -9.85
C THR A 344 6.39 -15.91 -9.58
N GLU A 345 6.16 -15.47 -8.35
CA GLU A 345 6.03 -14.05 -8.04
C GLU A 345 7.37 -13.29 -8.17
N ASP A 346 8.45 -13.79 -7.57
CA ASP A 346 9.77 -13.14 -7.58
C ASP A 346 10.80 -13.94 -8.38
N ALA A 347 11.97 -13.35 -8.65
CA ALA A 347 13.02 -13.98 -9.45
C ALA A 347 13.60 -15.22 -8.74
N ALA A 348 13.16 -16.40 -9.18
CA ALA A 348 13.56 -17.70 -8.68
C ALA A 348 13.51 -18.75 -9.79
N GLN A 349 14.25 -19.85 -9.62
CA GLN A 349 14.33 -20.96 -10.56
C GLN A 349 14.30 -22.31 -9.83
N CYS A 350 13.77 -23.34 -10.50
CA CYS A 350 13.85 -24.72 -10.04
C CYS A 350 15.32 -25.20 -10.04
N GLY A 351 15.79 -25.73 -8.92
CA GLY A 351 17.17 -26.15 -8.72
C GLY A 351 17.54 -27.51 -9.34
N CYS A 352 16.63 -28.15 -10.08
CA CYS A 352 16.93 -29.43 -10.72
C CYS A 352 17.89 -29.25 -11.90
N LYS A 353 18.67 -30.30 -12.22
CA LYS A 353 19.68 -30.25 -13.29
C LYS A 353 19.09 -29.85 -14.65
N THR A 354 17.89 -30.32 -14.98
CA THR A 354 17.23 -30.04 -16.26
C THR A 354 16.83 -28.57 -16.38
N CYS A 355 16.20 -28.01 -15.34
CA CYS A 355 15.81 -26.60 -15.35
C CYS A 355 17.03 -25.68 -15.37
N LEU A 356 18.06 -26.01 -14.57
CA LEU A 356 19.31 -25.25 -14.56
C LEU A 356 20.05 -25.28 -15.91
N ALA A 357 20.01 -26.41 -16.62
CA ALA A 357 20.62 -26.54 -17.94
C ALA A 357 19.97 -25.64 -19.02
N ALA A 358 18.73 -25.18 -18.80
CA ALA A 358 18.06 -24.24 -19.70
C ALA A 358 18.56 -22.79 -19.57
N GLY A 359 19.27 -22.46 -18.49
CA GLY A 359 19.75 -21.11 -18.17
C GLY A 359 18.97 -20.45 -17.03
N GLU A 360 19.62 -19.51 -16.33
CA GLU A 360 19.05 -18.87 -15.12
C GLU A 360 17.87 -17.94 -15.40
N ASP A 361 17.70 -17.51 -16.65
CA ASP A 361 16.65 -16.60 -17.10
C ASP A 361 15.49 -17.32 -17.82
N PHE A 362 15.48 -18.66 -17.82
CA PHE A 362 14.50 -19.48 -18.55
C PHE A 362 13.36 -20.03 -17.69
N GLU A 363 13.39 -19.88 -16.35
CA GLU A 363 12.38 -20.48 -15.45
C GLU A 363 10.94 -20.14 -15.89
N PHE A 364 10.67 -18.85 -16.10
CA PHE A 364 9.32 -18.37 -16.42
C PHE A 364 8.82 -18.87 -17.78
N ALA A 365 9.73 -19.10 -18.73
CA ALA A 365 9.41 -19.74 -19.99
C ALA A 365 9.10 -21.24 -19.79
N LEU A 366 9.81 -21.93 -18.88
CA LEU A 366 9.51 -23.33 -18.52
C LEU A 366 8.16 -23.47 -17.81
N GLU A 367 7.85 -22.59 -16.85
CA GLU A 367 6.53 -22.52 -16.20
C GLU A 367 5.42 -22.29 -17.24
N THR A 368 5.62 -21.31 -18.14
CA THR A 368 4.69 -21.00 -19.23
C THR A 368 4.47 -22.22 -20.12
N ARG A 369 5.55 -22.90 -20.51
CA ARG A 369 5.49 -24.12 -21.33
C ARG A 369 4.70 -25.23 -20.63
N ALA A 370 4.86 -25.39 -19.31
CA ALA A 370 4.11 -26.36 -18.53
C ALA A 370 2.60 -26.05 -18.56
N TYR A 371 2.21 -24.79 -18.34
CA TYR A 371 0.82 -24.34 -18.46
C TYR A 371 0.25 -24.54 -19.88
N VAL A 372 0.99 -24.14 -20.91
CA VAL A 372 0.55 -24.28 -22.32
C VAL A 372 0.37 -25.75 -22.69
N ASN A 373 1.27 -26.62 -22.26
CA ASN A 373 1.15 -28.06 -22.51
C ASN A 373 -0.02 -28.69 -21.75
N ALA A 374 -0.33 -28.21 -20.55
CA ALA A 374 -1.51 -28.65 -19.80
C ALA A 374 -2.79 -28.21 -20.52
N TRP A 375 -2.87 -26.95 -20.91
CA TRP A 375 -4.00 -26.39 -21.67
C TRP A 375 -4.25 -27.14 -22.98
N ARG A 376 -3.21 -27.43 -23.77
CA ARG A 376 -3.30 -28.24 -25.01
C ARG A 376 -3.93 -29.61 -24.81
N ARG A 377 -3.84 -30.19 -23.60
CA ARG A 377 -4.50 -31.46 -23.28
C ARG A 377 -5.97 -31.25 -22.98
N VAL A 378 -6.30 -30.23 -22.21
CA VAL A 378 -7.68 -29.93 -21.77
C VAL A 378 -8.54 -29.45 -22.94
N VAL A 379 -8.01 -28.62 -23.85
CA VAL A 379 -8.78 -28.12 -25.01
C VAL A 379 -9.20 -29.18 -26.02
N LYS A 380 -8.60 -30.38 -25.97
CA LYS A 380 -9.10 -31.52 -26.75
C LYS A 380 -10.51 -31.95 -26.32
N GLN A 381 -10.86 -31.71 -25.05
CA GLN A 381 -12.18 -32.00 -24.48
C GLN A 381 -13.03 -30.73 -24.32
N TYR A 382 -12.38 -29.59 -24.07
CA TYR A 382 -13.02 -28.29 -23.85
C TYR A 382 -12.47 -27.25 -24.84
N PRO A 383 -12.86 -27.30 -26.13
CA PRO A 383 -12.23 -26.51 -27.20
C PRO A 383 -12.34 -24.98 -27.01
N ASP A 384 -13.35 -24.53 -26.26
CA ASP A 384 -13.58 -23.10 -26.01
C ASP A 384 -12.79 -22.54 -24.82
N LEU A 385 -12.12 -23.41 -24.03
CA LEU A 385 -11.36 -22.99 -22.86
C LEU A 385 -10.12 -22.20 -23.29
N LYS A 386 -9.95 -21.00 -22.73
CA LYS A 386 -8.75 -20.18 -22.88
C LYS A 386 -7.92 -20.14 -21.60
N ILE A 387 -6.65 -19.78 -21.72
CA ILE A 387 -5.80 -19.44 -20.57
C ILE A 387 -5.10 -18.10 -20.81
N ARG A 388 -4.77 -17.39 -19.73
CA ARG A 388 -3.86 -16.24 -19.74
C ARG A 388 -2.68 -16.52 -18.84
N ILE A 389 -1.48 -16.18 -19.28
CA ILE A 389 -0.25 -16.27 -18.48
C ILE A 389 -0.04 -14.95 -17.76
N SER A 390 -0.14 -14.95 -16.43
CA SER A 390 0.09 -13.76 -15.60
C SER A 390 1.58 -13.58 -15.35
N LEU A 391 2.15 -12.55 -15.98
CA LEU A 391 3.53 -12.12 -15.75
C LEU A 391 3.70 -11.60 -14.32
N SER A 392 4.94 -11.53 -13.86
CA SER A 392 5.25 -11.08 -12.52
C SER A 392 6.45 -10.13 -12.49
N GLN A 393 6.64 -9.47 -11.35
CA GLN A 393 7.89 -8.77 -11.02
C GLN A 393 9.14 -9.68 -11.13
N GLY A 394 8.99 -10.99 -10.92
CA GLY A 394 10.02 -11.99 -11.18
C GLY A 394 10.36 -12.12 -12.66
N SER A 395 9.34 -12.36 -13.50
CA SER A 395 9.52 -12.57 -14.94
C SER A 395 10.01 -11.31 -15.66
N TYR A 396 9.64 -10.14 -15.17
CA TYR A 396 10.17 -8.85 -15.65
C TYR A 396 11.71 -8.76 -15.51
N ARG A 397 12.29 -9.28 -14.42
CA ARG A 397 13.73 -9.15 -14.12
C ARG A 397 14.59 -10.13 -14.93
N THR A 398 14.02 -11.19 -15.48
CA THR A 398 14.75 -12.28 -16.16
C THR A 398 14.64 -12.20 -17.68
N ASP A 399 13.46 -11.92 -18.23
CA ASP A 399 13.16 -11.46 -19.62
C ASP A 399 11.79 -12.00 -20.07
N ASN A 400 10.78 -11.12 -20.13
CA ASN A 400 9.45 -11.50 -20.60
C ASN A 400 9.42 -11.86 -22.10
N ALA A 401 10.38 -11.46 -22.93
CA ALA A 401 10.39 -11.84 -24.34
C ALA A 401 10.44 -13.36 -24.53
N LYS A 402 11.13 -14.08 -23.63
CA LYS A 402 11.18 -15.55 -23.62
C LYS A 402 9.84 -16.17 -23.22
N VAL A 403 9.14 -15.56 -22.27
CA VAL A 403 7.77 -15.97 -21.90
C VAL A 403 6.84 -15.79 -23.09
N LEU A 404 6.89 -14.62 -23.75
CA LEU A 404 6.06 -14.30 -24.92
C LEU A 404 6.31 -15.25 -26.10
N ALA A 405 7.54 -15.76 -26.26
CA ALA A 405 7.87 -16.74 -27.30
C ALA A 405 7.17 -18.11 -27.11
N GLU A 406 6.74 -18.43 -25.90
CA GLU A 406 6.02 -19.68 -25.58
C GLU A 406 4.49 -19.56 -25.78
N ILE A 407 3.97 -18.38 -26.16
CA ILE A 407 2.52 -18.10 -26.24
C ILE A 407 1.97 -18.45 -27.63
N PRO A 408 1.21 -19.56 -27.79
CA PRO A 408 0.57 -19.88 -29.06
C PRO A 408 -0.75 -19.10 -29.26
N PRO A 409 -1.35 -19.15 -30.47
CA PRO A 409 -2.73 -18.72 -30.65
C PRO A 409 -3.69 -19.41 -29.67
N GLY A 410 -4.61 -18.65 -29.09
CA GLY A 410 -5.56 -19.13 -28.07
C GLY A 410 -5.10 -18.97 -26.61
N VAL A 411 -3.84 -18.57 -26.40
CA VAL A 411 -3.28 -18.24 -25.07
C VAL A 411 -3.03 -16.74 -24.98
N GLY A 412 -3.48 -16.11 -23.89
CA GLY A 412 -3.25 -14.70 -23.58
C GLY A 412 -2.14 -14.46 -22.58
N VAL A 413 -1.86 -13.20 -22.32
CA VAL A 413 -0.89 -12.73 -21.34
C VAL A 413 -1.51 -11.61 -20.50
N SER A 414 -1.32 -11.63 -19.19
CA SER A 414 -1.68 -10.54 -18.28
C SER A 414 -0.42 -9.94 -17.68
N TYR A 415 -0.19 -8.62 -17.83
CA TYR A 415 0.99 -7.95 -17.27
C TYR A 415 0.72 -7.47 -15.84
N TYR A 416 1.44 -8.05 -14.89
CA TYR A 416 1.48 -7.64 -13.49
C TYR A 416 2.93 -7.45 -13.01
N ASP A 417 3.20 -6.33 -12.34
CA ASP A 417 4.43 -6.06 -11.60
C ASP A 417 4.13 -5.05 -10.48
N GLY A 418 4.26 -5.45 -9.22
CA GLY A 418 3.88 -4.61 -8.08
C GLY A 418 4.65 -3.28 -7.95
N GLY A 419 5.77 -3.12 -8.66
CA GLY A 419 6.53 -1.87 -8.72
C GLY A 419 6.35 -1.07 -10.01
N ARG A 420 5.62 -1.60 -11.01
CA ARG A 420 5.46 -0.96 -12.34
C ARG A 420 4.03 -0.86 -12.81
N SER A 421 3.23 -1.92 -12.66
CA SER A 421 1.80 -1.83 -12.97
C SER A 421 1.02 -1.13 -11.86
N TYR A 422 1.55 -1.09 -10.63
CA TYR A 422 1.03 -0.27 -9.53
C TYR A 422 1.75 1.07 -9.39
N ASP A 423 2.11 1.66 -10.53
CA ASP A 423 2.78 2.95 -10.63
C ASP A 423 1.82 4.06 -11.06
N SER A 424 1.78 5.13 -10.26
CA SER A 424 0.99 6.34 -10.50
C SER A 424 1.76 7.42 -11.27
N SER A 425 3.01 7.14 -11.67
CA SER A 425 3.82 8.08 -12.48
C SER A 425 3.17 8.37 -13.84
N ARG A 426 3.76 9.29 -14.61
CA ARG A 426 3.37 9.57 -16.00
C ARG A 426 4.13 8.71 -17.00
N ASP A 427 5.03 7.83 -16.54
CA ASP A 427 5.78 6.96 -17.43
C ASP A 427 4.85 5.93 -18.11
N PRO A 428 5.09 5.56 -19.38
CA PRO A 428 4.33 4.51 -20.02
C PRO A 428 4.41 3.21 -19.22
N MET A 429 3.26 2.61 -18.91
CA MET A 429 3.18 1.39 -18.13
C MET A 429 3.50 0.17 -19.00
N ILE A 430 3.05 0.19 -20.25
CA ILE A 430 3.29 -0.90 -21.20
C ILE A 430 4.62 -0.62 -21.92
N TYR A 431 5.62 -1.45 -21.63
CA TYR A 431 6.97 -1.29 -22.15
C TYR A 431 7.19 -2.10 -23.46
N PRO A 432 8.26 -1.83 -24.24
CA PRO A 432 8.32 -2.16 -25.66
C PRO A 432 8.04 -3.62 -26.08
N PRO A 433 8.54 -4.67 -25.38
CA PRO A 433 8.23 -6.06 -25.73
C PRO A 433 6.75 -6.40 -25.66
N LEU A 434 6.03 -5.87 -24.66
CA LEU A 434 4.59 -6.08 -24.51
C LEU A 434 3.80 -5.33 -25.57
N GLU A 435 4.20 -4.08 -25.85
CA GLU A 435 3.61 -3.28 -26.91
C GLU A 435 3.77 -3.96 -28.28
N ALA A 436 4.96 -4.47 -28.59
CA ALA A 436 5.22 -5.20 -29.83
C ALA A 436 4.40 -6.50 -29.93
N PHE A 437 4.14 -7.18 -28.81
CA PHE A 437 3.29 -8.37 -28.76
C PHE A 437 1.83 -8.01 -29.06
N ALA A 438 1.28 -6.99 -28.41
CA ALA A 438 -0.09 -6.52 -28.65
C ALA A 438 -0.27 -5.97 -30.08
N ALA A 439 0.72 -5.22 -30.60
CA ALA A 439 0.68 -4.67 -31.95
C ALA A 439 0.59 -5.74 -33.05
N LYS A 440 1.15 -6.95 -32.81
CA LYS A 440 1.06 -8.12 -33.69
C LYS A 440 -0.23 -8.92 -33.54
N GLY A 441 -1.19 -8.44 -32.73
CA GLY A 441 -2.45 -9.12 -32.45
C GLY A 441 -2.40 -10.08 -31.26
N GLY A 442 -1.34 -10.05 -30.46
CA GLY A 442 -1.25 -10.82 -29.22
C GLY A 442 -2.33 -10.41 -28.21
N TYR A 443 -2.96 -11.39 -27.56
CA TYR A 443 -3.98 -11.14 -26.55
C TYR A 443 -3.33 -10.71 -25.23
N LEU A 444 -3.21 -9.39 -25.03
CA LEU A 444 -2.55 -8.78 -23.89
C LEU A 444 -3.54 -8.09 -22.94
N GLY A 445 -3.37 -8.35 -21.65
CA GLY A 445 -3.99 -7.65 -20.54
C GLY A 445 -2.99 -6.93 -19.65
N VAL A 446 -3.49 -6.03 -18.80
CA VAL A 446 -2.71 -5.33 -17.77
C VAL A 446 -3.45 -5.31 -16.44
N VAL A 447 -2.68 -5.38 -15.35
CA VAL A 447 -3.18 -5.34 -13.97
C VAL A 447 -2.72 -4.04 -13.27
N PRO A 448 -3.33 -2.88 -13.57
CA PRO A 448 -2.91 -1.61 -13.00
C PRO A 448 -3.53 -1.36 -11.63
N SER A 449 -2.88 -0.52 -10.82
CA SER A 449 -3.56 0.09 -9.68
C SER A 449 -4.46 1.23 -10.15
N LEU A 450 -5.66 1.32 -9.58
CA LEU A 450 -6.60 2.42 -9.82
C LEU A 450 -6.62 3.42 -8.65
N THR A 451 -5.64 3.31 -7.75
CA THR A 451 -5.52 4.09 -6.51
C THR A 451 -4.17 4.82 -6.48
N ALA A 452 -4.00 5.73 -5.52
CA ALA A 452 -2.76 6.50 -5.35
C ALA A 452 -1.51 5.61 -5.30
N SER A 453 -1.60 4.47 -4.59
CA SER A 453 -0.62 3.38 -4.60
C SER A 453 -1.24 2.16 -3.91
N TYR A 454 -0.80 0.96 -4.29
CA TYR A 454 -1.23 -0.29 -3.65
C TYR A 454 -0.89 -0.34 -2.14
N ALA A 455 0.13 0.39 -1.69
CA ALA A 455 0.63 0.31 -0.33
C ALA A 455 -0.16 1.20 0.66
N VAL A 456 -0.94 2.17 0.17
CA VAL A 456 -1.54 3.24 0.98
C VAL A 456 -3.04 3.35 0.68
N VAL A 457 -3.75 4.06 1.53
CA VAL A 457 -5.16 4.43 1.34
C VAL A 457 -5.25 5.94 1.51
N SER A 458 -5.41 6.63 0.39
CA SER A 458 -5.49 8.10 0.34
C SER A 458 -6.51 8.52 -0.71
N PRO A 459 -7.21 9.65 -0.51
CA PRO A 459 -8.19 10.16 -1.46
C PRO A 459 -7.53 10.48 -2.80
N TRP A 460 -8.15 10.05 -3.89
CA TRP A 460 -7.64 10.39 -5.22
C TRP A 460 -8.71 10.35 -6.31
N THR A 461 -9.29 11.52 -6.57
CA THR A 461 -10.16 11.84 -7.68
C THR A 461 -9.30 12.35 -8.84
N ALA A 462 -8.99 11.46 -9.79
CA ALA A 462 -7.93 11.71 -10.78
C ALA A 462 -8.36 11.39 -12.21
N PRO A 463 -9.28 12.19 -12.80
CA PRO A 463 -9.74 11.92 -14.16
C PRO A 463 -8.61 11.95 -15.18
N GLN A 464 -7.58 12.79 -14.97
CA GLN A 464 -6.40 12.88 -15.85
C GLN A 464 -5.60 11.58 -15.84
N PHE A 465 -5.38 10.98 -14.66
CA PHE A 465 -4.64 9.72 -14.54
C PHE A 465 -5.39 8.57 -15.21
N ILE A 466 -6.68 8.39 -14.88
CA ILE A 466 -7.45 7.26 -15.42
C ILE A 466 -7.64 7.40 -16.93
N ARG A 467 -7.98 8.59 -17.42
CA ARG A 467 -8.12 8.82 -18.86
C ARG A 467 -6.80 8.57 -19.59
N TYR A 468 -5.67 9.06 -19.06
CA TYR A 468 -4.35 8.80 -19.62
C TYR A 468 -4.05 7.29 -19.72
N ARG A 469 -4.31 6.53 -18.65
CA ARG A 469 -4.05 5.08 -18.62
C ARG A 469 -4.96 4.30 -19.57
N MET A 470 -6.26 4.60 -19.59
CA MET A 470 -7.19 3.93 -20.51
C MET A 470 -6.83 4.23 -21.97
N ASN A 471 -6.43 5.46 -22.27
CA ASN A 471 -5.96 5.82 -23.60
C ASN A 471 -4.66 5.10 -23.97
N GLU A 472 -3.68 5.03 -23.06
CA GLU A 472 -2.47 4.23 -23.30
C GLU A 472 -2.82 2.78 -23.66
N PHE A 473 -3.71 2.14 -22.89
CA PHE A 473 -4.05 0.73 -23.08
C PHE A 473 -4.79 0.50 -24.40
N VAL A 474 -5.77 1.35 -24.72
CA VAL A 474 -6.52 1.26 -25.98
C VAL A 474 -5.62 1.55 -27.18
N ASP A 475 -4.81 2.60 -27.13
CA ASP A 475 -3.92 2.98 -28.25
C ASP A 475 -2.85 1.90 -28.50
N LYS A 476 -2.41 1.19 -27.46
CA LYS A 476 -1.51 0.04 -27.54
C LYS A 476 -2.20 -1.31 -27.78
N LYS A 477 -3.50 -1.30 -28.08
CA LYS A 477 -4.31 -2.48 -28.45
C LYS A 477 -4.40 -3.56 -27.36
N LEU A 478 -4.35 -3.18 -26.09
CA LEU A 478 -4.63 -4.10 -25.00
C LEU A 478 -6.11 -4.49 -25.03
N GLN A 479 -6.41 -5.75 -24.71
CA GLN A 479 -7.75 -6.30 -24.77
C GLN A 479 -8.37 -6.52 -23.39
N VAL A 480 -7.54 -6.60 -22.33
CA VAL A 480 -7.99 -6.91 -20.97
C VAL A 480 -7.47 -5.88 -19.98
N LEU A 481 -8.37 -5.37 -19.15
CA LEU A 481 -8.04 -4.56 -17.98
C LEU A 481 -8.48 -5.30 -16.72
N ILE A 482 -7.57 -5.43 -15.76
CA ILE A 482 -7.83 -5.99 -14.43
C ILE A 482 -7.36 -4.98 -13.38
N GLY A 483 -8.22 -4.02 -13.05
CA GLY A 483 -7.92 -2.99 -12.06
C GLY A 483 -7.72 -3.54 -10.65
N TYR A 484 -6.88 -2.86 -9.87
CA TYR A 484 -6.65 -3.17 -8.46
C TYR A 484 -7.00 -1.99 -7.53
N PRO A 485 -8.30 -1.76 -7.25
CA PRO A 485 -8.80 -0.75 -6.31
C PRO A 485 -8.85 -1.28 -4.86
N THR A 486 -7.74 -1.21 -4.13
CA THR A 486 -7.68 -1.71 -2.75
C THR A 486 -7.80 -0.62 -1.68
N PRO A 487 -8.55 -0.85 -0.58
CA PRO A 487 -9.21 -2.11 -0.19
C PRO A 487 -10.62 -2.37 -0.78
N THR A 488 -11.30 -1.36 -1.34
CA THR A 488 -12.67 -1.47 -1.87
C THR A 488 -12.96 -0.37 -2.90
N ASN A 489 -13.86 -0.66 -3.84
CA ASN A 489 -14.34 0.29 -4.85
C ASN A 489 -14.99 1.52 -4.23
N ARG A 490 -15.63 1.41 -3.05
CA ARG A 490 -16.27 2.55 -2.38
C ARG A 490 -15.33 3.72 -2.09
N LEU A 491 -14.04 3.47 -1.86
CA LEU A 491 -13.05 4.53 -1.62
C LEU A 491 -12.59 5.23 -2.91
N TYR A 492 -12.76 4.56 -4.05
CA TYR A 492 -12.25 4.98 -5.34
C TYR A 492 -13.34 4.95 -6.41
N ASP A 493 -14.59 5.17 -6.00
CA ASP A 493 -15.79 5.13 -6.85
C ASP A 493 -15.58 5.95 -8.11
N PHE A 494 -15.09 7.18 -7.96
CA PHE A 494 -14.74 8.05 -9.08
C PHE A 494 -13.76 7.39 -10.08
N ASN A 495 -12.63 6.87 -9.60
CA ASN A 495 -11.60 6.29 -10.46
C ASN A 495 -12.05 4.98 -11.12
N VAL A 496 -12.85 4.17 -10.41
CA VAL A 496 -13.39 2.92 -10.97
C VAL A 496 -14.48 3.22 -12.00
N THR A 497 -15.37 4.18 -11.74
CA THR A 497 -16.37 4.63 -12.72
C THR A 497 -15.73 5.30 -13.93
N ALA A 498 -14.65 6.08 -13.74
CA ALA A 498 -13.82 6.61 -14.80
C ALA A 498 -13.17 5.51 -15.66
N THR A 499 -12.75 4.44 -14.99
CA THR A 499 -12.17 3.28 -15.66
C THR A 499 -13.22 2.59 -16.53
N ALA A 500 -14.45 2.43 -16.03
CA ALA A 500 -15.57 1.94 -16.82
C ALA A 500 -15.87 2.84 -18.03
N GLU A 501 -15.91 4.17 -17.84
CA GLU A 501 -16.12 5.15 -18.91
C GLU A 501 -15.09 4.99 -20.04
N TRP A 502 -13.80 5.14 -19.72
CA TRP A 502 -12.77 5.26 -20.76
C TRP A 502 -12.23 3.91 -21.25
N SER A 503 -12.47 2.80 -20.54
CA SER A 503 -12.24 1.47 -21.14
C SER A 503 -13.35 1.05 -22.12
N TRP A 504 -14.53 1.67 -22.01
CA TRP A 504 -15.63 1.52 -22.97
C TRP A 504 -15.50 2.50 -24.14
N ASN A 505 -15.28 3.79 -23.85
CA ASN A 505 -15.16 4.86 -24.85
C ASN A 505 -13.98 5.80 -24.54
N ALA A 506 -12.77 5.37 -24.87
CA ALA A 506 -11.51 6.04 -24.52
C ALA A 506 -11.39 7.46 -25.09
N LYS A 507 -11.99 7.68 -26.27
CA LYS A 507 -12.00 8.96 -26.99
C LYS A 507 -13.34 9.71 -26.86
N GLY A 508 -14.20 9.28 -25.93
CA GLY A 508 -15.51 9.89 -25.65
C GLY A 508 -15.37 11.20 -24.87
N ARG A 509 -15.88 11.21 -23.63
CA ARG A 509 -15.87 12.41 -22.78
C ARG A 509 -14.46 12.91 -22.47
N SER A 510 -14.35 14.23 -22.34
CA SER A 510 -13.27 14.88 -21.60
C SER A 510 -13.34 14.58 -20.10
N GLU A 511 -12.26 14.90 -19.37
CA GLU A 511 -12.18 14.78 -17.92
C GLU A 511 -13.31 15.55 -17.22
N ARG A 512 -13.61 16.76 -17.69
CA ARG A 512 -14.66 17.62 -17.11
C ARG A 512 -16.05 17.05 -17.36
N GLU A 513 -16.35 16.63 -18.60
CA GLU A 513 -17.66 16.07 -18.94
C GLU A 513 -17.94 14.78 -18.18
N PHE A 514 -16.92 13.92 -18.01
CA PHE A 514 -17.06 12.73 -17.18
C PHE A 514 -17.31 13.09 -15.72
N ALA A 515 -16.54 14.02 -15.14
CA ALA A 515 -16.71 14.41 -13.75
C ALA A 515 -18.11 15.00 -13.48
N ALA A 516 -18.65 15.79 -14.41
CA ALA A 516 -20.03 16.30 -14.33
C ALA A 516 -21.07 15.16 -14.40
N ALA A 517 -20.88 14.18 -15.30
CA ALA A 517 -21.77 13.02 -15.39
C ALA A 517 -21.73 12.18 -14.10
N TRP A 518 -20.53 11.91 -13.57
CA TRP A 518 -20.36 11.19 -12.30
C TRP A 518 -21.06 11.91 -11.14
N ALA A 519 -20.84 13.23 -11.01
CA ALA A 519 -21.48 14.03 -9.97
C ALA A 519 -23.01 14.07 -10.10
N THR A 520 -23.51 14.13 -11.34
CA THR A 520 -24.96 14.06 -11.64
C THR A 520 -25.55 12.73 -11.16
N ARG A 521 -24.91 11.60 -11.48
CA ARG A 521 -25.39 10.27 -11.04
C ARG A 521 -25.29 10.05 -9.53
N ARG A 522 -24.34 10.72 -8.87
CA ARG A 522 -24.21 10.75 -7.40
C ARG A 522 -25.27 11.63 -6.72
N GLY A 523 -26.05 12.39 -7.48
CA GLY A 523 -27.06 13.30 -6.94
C GLY A 523 -26.47 14.53 -6.25
N LEU A 524 -25.24 14.94 -6.62
CA LEU A 524 -24.63 16.17 -6.11
C LEU A 524 -25.31 17.39 -6.77
N GLU A 525 -25.70 18.38 -5.97
CA GLU A 525 -26.53 19.50 -6.42
C GLU A 525 -25.85 20.34 -7.53
N ASP A 526 -24.57 20.66 -7.38
CA ASP A 526 -23.79 21.44 -8.35
C ASP A 526 -22.73 20.56 -9.04
N ALA A 527 -23.19 19.73 -9.98
CA ALA A 527 -22.35 18.80 -10.72
C ALA A 527 -21.24 19.49 -11.55
N ASP A 528 -21.51 20.69 -12.05
CA ASP A 528 -20.52 21.47 -12.82
C ASP A 528 -19.40 22.02 -11.90
N ALA A 529 -19.73 22.46 -10.68
CA ALA A 529 -18.70 22.80 -9.69
C ALA A 529 -17.83 21.61 -9.29
N VAL A 530 -18.42 20.41 -9.14
CA VAL A 530 -17.66 19.19 -8.87
C VAL A 530 -16.71 18.88 -10.03
N ALA A 531 -17.18 19.07 -11.27
CA ALA A 531 -16.36 18.87 -12.45
C ALA A 531 -15.18 19.84 -12.51
N ASP A 532 -15.43 21.14 -12.25
CA ASP A 532 -14.40 22.18 -12.19
C ASP A 532 -13.37 21.87 -11.09
N TRP A 533 -13.83 21.44 -9.92
CA TRP A 533 -12.96 21.00 -8.83
C TRP A 533 -12.08 19.80 -9.23
N ALA A 534 -12.65 18.76 -9.83
CA ALA A 534 -11.92 17.55 -10.19
C ALA A 534 -10.85 17.82 -11.27
N VAL A 535 -11.14 18.69 -12.25
CA VAL A 535 -10.14 19.06 -13.27
C VAL A 535 -9.08 20.02 -12.75
N MET A 536 -9.40 20.81 -11.73
CA MET A 536 -8.48 21.73 -11.06
C MET A 536 -7.52 21.03 -10.10
N LEU A 537 -8.04 20.18 -9.20
CA LEU A 537 -7.23 19.48 -8.19
C LEU A 537 -6.48 18.28 -8.77
N GLY A 538 -7.04 17.62 -9.78
CA GLY A 538 -6.51 16.40 -10.38
C GLY A 538 -5.02 16.46 -10.77
N PRO A 539 -4.54 17.48 -11.51
CA PRO A 539 -3.12 17.60 -11.87
C PRO A 539 -2.19 17.71 -10.66
N VAL A 540 -2.59 18.49 -9.64
CA VAL A 540 -1.81 18.66 -8.40
C VAL A 540 -1.73 17.34 -7.63
N SER A 541 -2.85 16.63 -7.48
CA SER A 541 -2.85 15.31 -6.84
C SER A 541 -2.00 14.29 -7.61
N TRP A 542 -1.94 14.39 -8.94
CA TRP A 542 -1.10 13.51 -9.76
C TRP A 542 0.39 13.85 -9.61
N ASP A 543 0.77 15.11 -9.39
CA ASP A 543 2.15 15.48 -9.03
C ASP A 543 2.57 14.85 -7.70
N VAL A 544 1.68 14.86 -6.70
CA VAL A 544 1.89 14.22 -5.39
C VAL A 544 2.06 12.71 -5.55
N TYR A 545 1.02 12.02 -6.02
CA TYR A 545 1.02 10.54 -6.04
C TYR A 545 1.96 9.98 -7.11
N GLY A 546 2.10 10.65 -8.26
CA GLY A 546 3.04 10.28 -9.30
C GLY A 546 4.51 10.46 -8.87
N SER A 547 4.78 11.33 -7.89
CA SER A 547 6.12 11.45 -7.27
C SER A 547 6.35 10.47 -6.11
N GLY A 548 5.42 9.52 -5.89
CA GLY A 548 5.56 8.48 -4.87
C GLY A 548 5.35 8.99 -3.44
N ILE A 549 4.44 9.94 -3.24
CA ILE A 549 4.06 10.47 -1.93
C ILE A 549 2.69 9.91 -1.55
N PRO A 550 2.52 9.23 -0.40
CA PRO A 550 3.55 8.96 0.60
C PRO A 550 4.40 7.72 0.29
N TYR A 551 4.01 6.82 -0.63
CA TYR A 551 4.79 5.62 -0.95
C TYR A 551 5.55 5.73 -2.27
N PRO A 552 6.88 5.47 -2.31
CA PRO A 552 7.67 4.83 -1.25
C PRO A 552 8.40 5.80 -0.31
N HIS A 553 8.24 7.11 -0.44
CA HIS A 553 9.15 8.08 0.17
C HIS A 553 8.98 8.29 1.69
N PHE A 554 7.80 8.03 2.26
CA PHE A 554 7.56 8.13 3.70
C PHE A 554 7.73 6.78 4.41
N MET A 555 7.75 5.68 3.65
CA MET A 555 8.05 4.36 4.19
C MET A 555 9.46 4.37 4.83
N HIS A 556 9.55 3.87 6.07
CA HIS A 556 10.76 3.89 6.89
C HIS A 556 11.42 5.28 7.01
N SER A 557 10.60 6.34 6.96
CA SER A 557 11.00 7.75 7.01
C SER A 557 12.10 8.12 6.01
N LYS A 558 12.08 7.55 4.79
CA LYS A 558 13.12 7.81 3.77
C LYS A 558 13.25 9.31 3.44
N ALA A 559 12.14 10.04 3.34
CA ALA A 559 12.13 11.49 3.18
C ALA A 559 12.68 12.22 4.41
N GLY A 560 12.37 11.77 5.63
CA GLY A 560 12.93 12.35 6.85
C GLY A 560 14.44 12.14 6.97
N LYS A 561 14.92 10.97 6.52
CA LYS A 561 16.36 10.65 6.45
C LYS A 561 17.13 11.52 5.47
N LEU A 562 16.48 12.11 4.44
CA LEU A 562 17.11 13.11 3.58
C LEU A 562 17.61 14.30 4.42
N VAL A 563 16.74 14.83 5.27
CA VAL A 563 17.07 15.95 6.17
C VAL A 563 18.09 15.51 7.22
N ALA A 564 17.84 14.38 7.90
CA ALA A 564 18.71 13.90 8.97
C ALA A 564 20.16 13.61 8.49
N ASN A 565 20.32 13.22 7.23
CA ASN A 565 21.62 12.98 6.61
C ASN A 565 22.20 14.22 5.92
N ARG A 566 21.55 15.39 6.04
CA ARG A 566 21.93 16.63 5.34
C ARG A 566 22.06 16.46 3.82
N GLY A 567 21.24 15.58 3.25
CA GLY A 567 21.25 15.30 1.83
C GLY A 567 20.69 16.47 1.03
N LYS A 568 21.36 16.85 -0.05
CA LYS A 568 20.91 17.92 -0.95
C LYS A 568 19.63 17.48 -1.69
N PRO A 569 18.51 18.21 -1.58
CA PRO A 569 17.31 17.89 -2.33
C PRO A 569 17.49 18.22 -3.82
N SER A 570 16.85 17.44 -4.69
CA SER A 570 16.94 17.59 -6.15
C SER A 570 15.56 17.72 -6.76
N LEU A 571 15.19 18.93 -7.20
CA LEU A 571 13.89 19.21 -7.85
C LEU A 571 13.88 18.65 -9.27
N GLY A 572 12.74 18.11 -9.70
CA GLY A 572 12.55 17.55 -11.05
C GLY A 572 13.28 16.23 -11.36
N ASP A 573 14.07 15.69 -10.43
CA ASP A 573 14.77 14.42 -10.63
C ASP A 573 13.79 13.24 -10.58
N LYS A 574 13.76 12.44 -11.66
CA LYS A 574 12.92 11.23 -11.82
C LYS A 574 13.04 10.19 -10.71
N ARG A 575 14.15 10.18 -9.96
CA ARG A 575 14.39 9.22 -8.86
C ARG A 575 14.06 9.80 -7.47
N SER A 576 13.73 11.09 -7.41
CA SER A 576 13.47 11.81 -6.17
C SER A 576 11.96 11.93 -5.90
N MET A 577 11.62 12.26 -4.65
CA MET A 577 10.23 12.63 -4.28
C MET A 577 9.78 13.96 -4.88
N PHE A 578 10.68 14.71 -5.52
CA PHE A 578 10.42 16.00 -6.16
C PHE A 578 10.30 15.88 -7.67
N ARG A 579 10.12 14.66 -8.20
CA ARG A 579 10.09 14.37 -9.64
C ARG A 579 9.17 15.28 -10.44
N TYR A 580 7.97 15.55 -9.94
CA TYR A 580 6.99 16.43 -10.60
C TYR A 580 6.91 17.82 -9.96
N PHE A 581 7.89 18.18 -9.14
CA PHE A 581 8.05 19.51 -8.57
C PHE A 581 9.37 20.10 -9.07
N PRO A 582 9.41 20.65 -10.31
CA PRO A 582 10.66 21.10 -10.93
C PRO A 582 11.22 22.38 -10.28
N THR A 583 10.38 23.18 -9.63
CA THR A 583 10.76 24.42 -8.96
C THR A 583 9.95 24.63 -7.68
N VAL A 584 10.38 25.57 -6.81
CA VAL A 584 9.60 25.97 -5.63
C VAL A 584 8.34 26.75 -6.07
N GLU A 585 8.44 27.55 -7.12
CA GLU A 585 7.31 28.28 -7.70
C GLU A 585 6.21 27.33 -8.21
N HIS A 586 6.57 26.13 -8.68
CA HIS A 586 5.60 25.09 -9.03
C HIS A 586 4.80 24.64 -7.80
N MET A 587 5.49 24.40 -6.67
CA MET A 587 4.81 24.05 -5.40
C MET A 587 3.92 25.20 -4.91
N ASP A 588 4.34 26.45 -5.06
CA ASP A 588 3.52 27.63 -4.72
C ASP A 588 2.27 27.73 -5.58
N ASN A 589 2.39 27.48 -6.88
CA ASN A 589 1.26 27.43 -7.79
C ASN A 589 0.30 26.29 -7.44
N ASP A 590 0.81 25.10 -7.14
CA ASP A 590 -0.01 23.96 -6.69
C ASP A 590 -0.79 24.28 -5.42
N LEU A 591 -0.17 24.98 -4.46
CA LEU A 591 -0.84 25.42 -3.24
C LEU A 591 -1.93 26.45 -3.52
N ALA A 592 -1.69 27.41 -4.42
CA ALA A 592 -2.69 28.38 -4.85
C ALA A 592 -3.88 27.70 -5.54
N VAL A 593 -3.61 26.69 -6.38
CA VAL A 593 -4.66 25.85 -7.00
C VAL A 593 -5.45 25.08 -5.94
N CYS A 594 -4.78 24.51 -4.93
CA CYS A 594 -5.46 23.86 -3.81
C CYS A 594 -6.37 24.82 -3.03
N ASP A 595 -5.96 26.08 -2.83
CA ASP A 595 -6.78 27.09 -2.14
C ASP A 595 -8.03 27.46 -2.97
N GLN A 596 -7.90 27.55 -4.30
CA GLN A 596 -9.05 27.73 -5.21
C GLN A 596 -9.98 26.51 -5.19
N ALA A 597 -9.43 25.30 -5.29
CA ALA A 597 -10.19 24.06 -5.20
C ALA A 597 -10.92 23.93 -3.86
N MET A 598 -10.32 24.40 -2.76
CA MET A 598 -10.93 24.43 -1.44
C MET A 598 -12.15 25.36 -1.37
N ALA A 599 -12.11 26.50 -2.06
CA ALA A 599 -13.26 27.39 -2.16
C ALA A 599 -14.43 26.73 -2.90
N ILE A 600 -14.15 26.02 -3.99
CA ILE A 600 -15.15 25.25 -4.74
C ILE A 600 -15.70 24.10 -3.87
N ALA A 601 -14.83 23.34 -3.20
CA ALA A 601 -15.22 22.25 -2.31
C ALA A 601 -16.15 22.70 -1.18
N ARG A 602 -15.89 23.87 -0.57
CA ARG A 602 -16.78 24.47 0.43
C ARG A 602 -18.14 24.85 -0.12
N ARG A 603 -18.20 25.34 -1.37
CA ARG A 603 -19.46 25.66 -2.06
C ARG A 603 -20.28 24.39 -2.36
N ILE A 604 -19.62 23.32 -2.80
CA ILE A 604 -20.25 22.03 -3.09
C ILE A 604 -20.87 21.43 -1.81
N GLY A 605 -20.21 21.59 -0.66
CA GLY A 605 -20.72 21.11 0.63
C GLY A 605 -20.60 19.59 0.85
N ALA A 606 -19.91 18.86 -0.04
CA ALA A 606 -19.64 17.43 0.10
C ALA A 606 -18.37 17.19 0.95
N PRO A 607 -18.48 16.54 2.12
CA PRO A 607 -17.33 16.37 3.04
C PRO A 607 -16.16 15.61 2.43
N GLU A 608 -16.41 14.60 1.60
CA GLU A 608 -15.38 13.80 0.95
C GLU A 608 -14.50 14.63 0.00
N ILE A 609 -15.10 15.56 -0.75
CA ILE A 609 -14.43 16.49 -1.68
C ILE A 609 -13.60 17.52 -0.91
N LEU A 610 -14.15 18.04 0.19
CA LEU A 610 -13.47 19.00 1.07
C LEU A 610 -12.23 18.37 1.71
N HIS A 611 -12.38 17.17 2.27
CA HIS A 611 -11.28 16.50 2.96
C HIS A 611 -10.23 15.95 1.99
N GLU A 612 -10.61 15.52 0.79
CA GLU A 612 -9.64 15.22 -0.27
C GLU A 612 -8.75 16.44 -0.58
N THR A 613 -9.37 17.61 -0.83
CA THR A 613 -8.62 18.84 -1.12
C THR A 613 -7.64 19.18 0.01
N ARG A 614 -8.08 19.01 1.27
CA ARG A 614 -7.25 19.23 2.46
C ARG A 614 -6.04 18.30 2.52
N VAL A 615 -6.23 17.02 2.19
CA VAL A 615 -5.14 16.03 2.16
C VAL A 615 -4.11 16.36 1.08
N ILE A 616 -4.57 16.67 -0.14
CA ILE A 616 -3.66 17.01 -1.25
C ILE A 616 -2.85 18.27 -0.94
N ARG A 617 -3.51 19.33 -0.46
CA ARG A 617 -2.87 20.57 -0.02
C ARG A 617 -1.83 20.31 1.08
N GLY A 618 -2.18 19.47 2.06
CA GLY A 618 -1.29 19.06 3.13
C GLY A 618 -0.06 18.30 2.63
N TYR A 619 -0.21 17.38 1.66
CA TYR A 619 0.94 16.70 1.05
C TYR A 619 1.86 17.66 0.29
N VAL A 620 1.33 18.60 -0.50
CA VAL A 620 2.15 19.60 -1.21
C VAL A 620 2.94 20.45 -0.20
N ASN A 621 2.31 20.89 0.89
CA ASN A 621 3.01 21.62 1.96
C ASN A 621 4.10 20.76 2.64
N ILE A 622 3.84 19.48 2.92
CA ILE A 622 4.85 18.57 3.48
C ILE A 622 6.07 18.49 2.55
N VAL A 623 5.86 18.30 1.24
CA VAL A 623 6.94 18.22 0.25
C VAL A 623 7.74 19.52 0.22
N LYS A 624 7.06 20.66 0.16
CA LYS A 624 7.68 21.99 0.12
C LYS A 624 8.53 22.28 1.36
N GLU A 625 8.03 21.97 2.54
CA GLU A 625 8.77 22.22 3.78
C GLU A 625 9.92 21.22 3.98
N ILE A 626 9.76 19.95 3.54
CA ILE A 626 10.89 19.01 3.48
C ILE A 626 11.99 19.55 2.57
N TYR A 627 11.65 20.06 1.39
CA TYR A 627 12.63 20.70 0.48
C TYR A 627 13.32 21.90 1.16
N THR A 628 12.52 22.82 1.72
CA THR A 628 13.02 24.04 2.35
C THR A 628 14.00 23.73 3.48
N ILE A 629 13.64 22.81 4.36
CA ILE A 629 14.51 22.36 5.46
C ILE A 629 15.75 21.65 4.91
N ALA A 630 15.58 20.69 3.99
CA ALA A 630 16.69 19.91 3.44
C ALA A 630 17.73 20.79 2.74
N ALA A 631 17.28 21.76 1.92
CA ALA A 631 18.15 22.71 1.24
C ALA A 631 18.96 23.51 2.26
N GLN A 632 18.30 24.07 3.27
CA GLN A 632 18.96 24.87 4.30
C GLN A 632 19.98 24.05 5.13
N VAL A 633 19.63 22.85 5.59
CA VAL A 633 20.54 22.02 6.40
C VAL A 633 21.68 21.40 5.59
N SER A 634 21.53 21.28 4.27
CA SER A 634 22.59 20.74 3.39
C SER A 634 23.71 21.75 3.14
N GLU A 635 23.43 23.05 3.30
CA GLU A 635 24.40 24.13 3.07
C GLU A 635 25.00 24.68 4.37
N LEU A 636 24.27 24.59 5.48
CA LEU A 636 24.70 25.19 6.76
C LEU A 636 25.45 24.16 7.63
N ALA A 637 26.78 24.30 7.71
CA ALA A 637 27.60 23.51 8.62
C ALA A 637 27.33 23.86 10.11
N THR A 638 27.22 25.16 10.42
CA THR A 638 26.92 25.72 11.75
C THR A 638 25.91 26.88 11.60
N PRO A 639 24.60 26.67 11.83
CA PRO A 639 23.59 27.71 11.61
C PRO A 639 23.62 28.78 12.70
N THR A 640 23.53 30.05 12.30
CA THR A 640 23.35 31.18 13.22
C THR A 640 21.98 31.12 13.91
N TYR A 641 21.77 31.86 15.00
CA TYR A 641 20.43 31.98 15.60
C TYR A 641 19.36 32.41 14.58
N ALA A 642 19.70 33.34 13.67
CA ALA A 642 18.79 33.76 12.61
C ALA A 642 18.44 32.62 11.64
N ASP A 643 19.41 31.76 11.31
CA ASP A 643 19.16 30.57 10.48
C ASP A 643 18.29 29.54 11.21
N ARG A 644 18.52 29.36 12.51
CA ARG A 644 17.68 28.52 13.37
C ARG A 644 16.25 29.04 13.45
N VAL A 645 16.05 30.37 13.47
CA VAL A 645 14.70 30.96 13.43
C VAL A 645 13.99 30.61 12.13
N LYS A 646 14.70 30.63 10.99
CA LYS A 646 14.14 30.19 9.70
C LYS A 646 13.81 28.69 9.70
N LEU A 647 14.71 27.85 10.24
CA LEU A 647 14.47 26.40 10.40
C LEU A 647 13.27 26.12 11.30
N GLN A 648 13.13 26.86 12.41
CA GLN A 648 11.99 26.77 13.30
C GLN A 648 10.69 27.11 12.57
N ALA A 649 10.68 28.20 11.79
CA ALA A 649 9.50 28.59 11.03
C ALA A 649 9.10 27.53 9.99
N ALA A 650 10.07 26.92 9.30
CA ALA A 650 9.82 25.83 8.36
C ALA A 650 9.32 24.56 9.08
N MET A 651 9.90 24.20 10.22
CA MET A 651 9.45 23.07 11.03
C MET A 651 8.02 23.27 11.56
N ASN A 652 7.68 24.50 11.93
CA ASN A 652 6.32 24.86 12.35
C ASN A 652 5.32 24.65 11.21
N ARG A 653 5.64 25.12 9.99
CA ARG A 653 4.79 24.89 8.81
C ARG A 653 4.70 23.41 8.45
N LEU A 654 5.79 22.66 8.53
CA LEU A 654 5.79 21.20 8.31
C LEU A 654 4.90 20.47 9.33
N THR A 655 4.96 20.87 10.60
CA THR A 655 4.12 20.30 11.66
C THR A 655 2.64 20.62 11.41
N MET A 656 2.35 21.78 10.84
CA MET A 656 0.98 22.12 10.46
C MET A 656 0.46 21.31 9.29
N ALA A 657 1.30 21.15 8.26
CA ALA A 657 0.98 20.33 7.09
C ALA A 657 0.74 18.87 7.49
N ARG A 658 1.55 18.32 8.41
CA ARG A 658 1.33 17.01 9.05
C ARG A 658 -0.08 16.90 9.63
N PHE A 659 -0.48 17.85 10.47
CA PHE A 659 -1.79 17.83 11.11
C PHE A 659 -2.92 17.90 10.10
N GLU A 660 -2.81 18.80 9.13
CA GLU A 660 -3.80 18.98 8.08
C GLU A 660 -4.00 17.71 7.26
N THR A 661 -2.90 17.05 6.86
CA THR A 661 -2.93 15.78 6.12
C THR A 661 -3.52 14.65 6.95
N VAL A 662 -3.03 14.45 8.18
CA VAL A 662 -3.48 13.34 9.04
C VAL A 662 -4.94 13.51 9.41
N ASP A 663 -5.35 14.70 9.86
CA ASP A 663 -6.76 14.97 10.17
C ASP A 663 -7.63 14.90 8.91
N GLY A 664 -7.16 15.41 7.77
CA GLY A 664 -7.82 15.29 6.48
C GLY A 664 -8.08 13.83 6.07
N LEU A 665 -7.08 12.95 6.18
CA LEU A 665 -7.21 11.52 5.87
C LEU A 665 -8.27 10.86 6.74
N ILE A 666 -8.28 11.20 8.02
CA ILE A 666 -9.23 10.67 9.01
C ILE A 666 -10.65 11.13 8.70
N GLN A 667 -10.84 12.42 8.43
CA GLN A 667 -12.17 12.96 8.16
C GLN A 667 -12.70 12.52 6.79
N TRP A 668 -11.82 12.38 5.78
CA TRP A 668 -12.17 11.79 4.49
C TRP A 668 -12.68 10.36 4.66
N GLU A 669 -11.94 9.50 5.36
CA GLU A 669 -12.38 8.12 5.62
C GLU A 669 -13.69 8.06 6.40
N ARG A 670 -13.85 8.93 7.42
CA ARG A 670 -15.10 9.06 8.19
C ARG A 670 -16.29 9.49 7.34
N SER A 671 -16.08 10.38 6.36
CA SER A 671 -17.16 10.81 5.45
C SER A 671 -17.69 9.69 4.57
N ILE A 672 -16.85 8.70 4.25
CA ILE A 672 -17.23 7.51 3.49
C ILE A 672 -17.81 6.42 4.41
N GLY A 673 -17.33 6.35 5.67
CA GLY A 673 -17.94 5.53 6.73
C GLY A 673 -17.52 4.06 6.73
N LEU A 674 -16.30 3.73 6.28
CA LEU A 674 -15.84 2.33 6.19
C LEU A 674 -15.19 1.79 7.46
N GLY A 675 -14.78 2.64 8.40
CA GLY A 675 -14.16 2.25 9.66
C GLY A 675 -12.75 1.67 9.48
N LEU A 676 -11.88 2.29 8.68
CA LEU A 676 -10.53 1.77 8.35
C LEU A 676 -9.48 1.93 9.48
N ARG A 677 -9.87 2.39 10.66
CA ARG A 677 -8.96 2.48 11.81
C ARG A 677 -8.46 1.10 12.22
N GLY A 678 -7.14 0.96 12.35
CA GLY A 678 -6.47 -0.33 12.55
C GLY A 678 -6.09 -1.05 11.25
N TYR A 679 -6.69 -0.72 10.10
CA TYR A 679 -6.27 -1.29 8.82
C TYR A 679 -4.87 -0.80 8.46
N GLU A 680 -3.93 -1.72 8.26
CA GLU A 680 -2.49 -1.44 8.13
C GLU A 680 -2.18 -0.40 7.04
N ARG A 681 -2.74 -0.55 5.82
CA ARG A 681 -2.47 0.39 4.71
C ARG A 681 -2.99 1.82 4.99
N PHE A 682 -4.03 1.97 5.79
CA PHE A 682 -4.55 3.28 6.17
C PHE A 682 -3.81 3.82 7.40
N SER A 683 -3.89 3.07 8.51
CA SER A 683 -3.41 3.50 9.82
C SER A 683 -1.89 3.58 9.93
N VAL A 684 -1.17 2.63 9.35
CA VAL A 684 0.30 2.65 9.37
C VAL A 684 0.82 3.38 8.14
N ASN A 685 0.44 2.92 6.95
CA ASN A 685 1.12 3.37 5.73
C ASN A 685 0.69 4.77 5.28
N SER A 686 -0.53 5.21 5.58
CA SER A 686 -1.02 6.54 5.17
C SER A 686 -0.93 7.56 6.29
N ILE A 687 -1.15 7.16 7.54
CA ILE A 687 -1.12 8.06 8.70
C ILE A 687 0.24 7.99 9.41
N ALA A 688 0.62 6.84 9.97
CA ALA A 688 1.82 6.77 10.80
C ALA A 688 3.11 7.07 10.04
N TRP A 689 3.22 6.75 8.74
CA TRP A 689 4.39 7.11 7.94
C TRP A 689 4.56 8.62 7.76
N VAL A 690 3.46 9.38 7.67
CA VAL A 690 3.50 10.86 7.65
C VAL A 690 4.04 11.36 8.98
N ASP A 691 3.47 10.87 10.09
CA ASP A 691 3.90 11.22 11.44
C ASP A 691 5.39 10.91 11.65
N GLN A 692 5.81 9.67 11.40
CA GLN A 692 7.19 9.20 11.57
C GLN A 692 8.19 9.96 10.69
N THR A 693 7.78 10.38 9.49
CA THR A 693 8.65 11.17 8.60
C THR A 693 8.92 12.54 9.21
N VAL A 694 7.88 13.21 9.72
CA VAL A 694 7.98 14.54 10.33
C VAL A 694 8.65 14.47 11.70
N ASP A 695 8.39 13.44 12.48
CA ASP A 695 9.03 13.22 13.80
C ASP A 695 10.55 13.04 13.63
N VAL A 696 11.00 12.23 12.66
CA VAL A 696 12.45 12.07 12.35
C VAL A 696 13.11 13.40 11.97
N ILE A 697 12.41 14.26 11.22
CA ILE A 697 12.91 15.61 10.88
C ILE A 697 13.01 16.46 12.15
N GLY A 698 11.94 16.53 12.94
CA GLY A 698 11.89 17.29 14.18
C GLY A 698 12.97 16.89 15.17
N GLU A 699 13.14 15.58 15.42
CA GLU A 699 14.18 15.02 16.29
C GLU A 699 15.60 15.37 15.80
N SER A 700 15.83 15.28 14.48
CA SER A 700 17.12 15.65 13.90
C SER A 700 17.43 17.14 14.07
N LEU A 701 16.44 18.01 13.87
CA LEU A 701 16.63 19.46 14.00
C LEU A 701 16.76 19.88 15.47
N ALA A 702 16.02 19.25 16.39
CA ALA A 702 16.13 19.49 17.82
C ALA A 702 17.53 19.12 18.33
N SER A 703 18.01 17.92 18.02
CA SER A 703 19.31 17.42 18.47
C SER A 703 20.52 18.14 17.85
N SER A 704 20.38 18.60 16.60
CA SER A 704 21.50 19.22 15.87
C SER A 704 21.52 20.73 15.94
N TYR A 705 20.36 21.37 16.09
CA TYR A 705 20.20 22.80 15.91
C TYR A 705 19.25 23.45 16.93
N GLY A 706 18.82 22.79 18.01
CA GLY A 706 17.94 23.43 18.99
C GLY A 706 16.59 23.93 18.48
N VAL A 707 16.12 23.38 17.34
CA VAL A 707 14.78 23.65 16.84
C VAL A 707 13.78 22.89 17.70
N GLN A 708 12.78 23.58 18.22
CA GLN A 708 11.81 22.99 19.14
C GLN A 708 10.64 22.35 18.37
N PRO A 709 10.24 21.10 18.70
CA PRO A 709 9.05 20.51 18.13
C PRO A 709 7.78 21.18 18.68
N PHE A 710 6.83 21.50 17.80
CA PHE A 710 5.52 22.00 18.23
C PHE A 710 4.64 20.82 18.67
N THR A 711 4.20 20.81 19.93
CA THR A 711 3.32 19.77 20.47
C THR A 711 2.06 20.37 21.09
N SER A 712 0.94 19.67 20.99
CA SER A 712 -0.37 20.13 21.47
C SER A 712 -1.21 18.94 21.97
N PRO A 713 -2.05 19.10 23.02
CA PRO A 713 -3.02 18.09 23.44
C PRO A 713 -4.07 17.76 22.36
N TYR A 714 -4.24 18.65 21.38
CA TYR A 714 -5.16 18.44 20.26
C TYR A 714 -4.54 17.60 19.12
N PHE A 715 -3.26 17.26 19.22
CA PHE A 715 -2.61 16.31 18.33
C PHE A 715 -2.84 14.88 18.83
N ASN A 716 -3.01 13.96 17.89
CA ASN A 716 -3.07 12.54 18.21
C ASN A 716 -1.68 12.09 18.67
N ARG A 717 -1.56 11.65 19.92
CA ARG A 717 -0.27 11.27 20.51
C ARG A 717 -0.32 9.84 21.05
N LYS A 718 0.69 9.04 20.72
CA LYS A 718 0.84 7.69 21.27
C LYS A 718 1.22 7.80 22.74
N ILE A 719 0.45 7.14 23.60
CA ILE A 719 0.67 7.13 25.07
C ILE A 719 1.25 5.81 25.56
N GLY A 720 1.21 4.77 24.73
CA GLY A 720 1.95 3.54 24.99
C GLY A 720 1.52 2.37 24.14
N GLU A 721 1.91 1.17 24.57
CA GLU A 721 1.69 -0.09 23.88
C GLU A 721 1.31 -1.20 24.85
N TRP A 722 0.76 -2.27 24.29
CA TRP A 722 0.67 -3.58 24.91
C TRP A 722 1.32 -4.62 23.99
N ALA A 723 1.86 -5.68 24.59
CA ALA A 723 2.53 -6.75 23.86
C ALA A 723 2.06 -8.12 24.34
N THR A 724 2.26 -9.15 23.52
CA THR A 724 1.91 -10.54 23.86
C THR A 724 2.51 -10.97 25.20
N ALA A 725 3.73 -10.49 25.50
CA ALA A 725 4.42 -10.77 26.74
C ALA A 725 3.67 -10.26 28.00
N ASP A 726 2.78 -9.27 27.85
CA ASP A 726 1.94 -8.78 28.95
C ASP A 726 0.92 -9.85 29.40
N PHE A 727 0.54 -10.82 28.54
CA PHE A 727 -0.53 -11.80 28.77
C PHE A 727 -0.06 -13.20 29.21
N LYS A 728 1.25 -13.41 29.45
CA LYS A 728 1.86 -14.74 29.64
C LYS A 728 1.03 -15.73 30.47
N ASP A 729 0.57 -15.31 31.66
CA ASP A 729 -0.18 -16.15 32.60
C ASP A 729 -1.60 -15.64 32.88
N LYS A 730 -2.08 -14.64 32.12
CA LYS A 730 -3.37 -13.97 32.38
C LYS A 730 -4.00 -13.51 31.07
N GLN A 731 -5.27 -13.87 30.88
CA GLN A 731 -6.06 -13.45 29.71
C GLN A 731 -6.54 -11.99 29.78
N VAL A 732 -6.49 -11.36 30.96
CA VAL A 732 -6.88 -9.96 31.19
C VAL A 732 -5.73 -9.24 31.91
N ILE A 733 -5.38 -8.07 31.41
CA ILE A 733 -4.38 -7.18 31.99
C ILE A 733 -4.99 -5.80 32.23
N GLU A 734 -4.47 -5.08 33.23
CA GLU A 734 -4.68 -3.65 33.36
C GLU A 734 -3.37 -2.95 32.97
N LYS A 735 -3.42 -2.06 31.99
CA LYS A 735 -2.27 -1.24 31.58
C LYS A 735 -2.45 0.19 32.06
N LYS A 736 -1.34 0.78 32.52
CA LYS A 736 -1.27 2.17 32.99
C LYS A 736 -0.29 2.97 32.14
N TRP A 737 -0.74 4.11 31.63
CA TRP A 737 0.10 5.06 30.90
C TRP A 737 -0.02 6.46 31.48
N GLU A 738 1.09 7.16 31.68
CA GLU A 738 1.04 8.56 32.10
C GLU A 738 0.65 9.46 30.92
N VAL A 739 -0.29 10.38 31.17
CA VAL A 739 -0.81 11.31 30.17
C VAL A 739 -0.77 12.77 30.62
N THR A 740 -0.08 13.08 31.73
CA THR A 740 -0.03 14.42 32.33
C THR A 740 0.25 15.55 31.32
N GLN A 741 1.21 15.33 30.40
CA GLN A 741 1.60 16.32 29.39
C GLN A 741 0.68 16.32 28.15
N GLN A 742 -0.14 15.29 28.02
CA GLN A 742 -1.05 15.06 26.91
C GLN A 742 -2.47 15.58 27.20
N MET A 743 -2.81 15.80 28.48
CA MET A 743 -4.11 16.31 28.88
C MET A 743 -4.27 17.81 28.58
N PRO A 744 -5.42 18.24 28.02
CA PRO A 744 -5.76 19.65 27.89
C PRO A 744 -6.01 20.28 29.28
N PRO A 745 -6.07 21.62 29.37
CA PRO A 745 -6.42 22.31 30.62
C PRO A 745 -7.77 21.87 31.19
N SER A 746 -8.73 21.55 30.32
CA SER A 746 -10.05 20.99 30.63
C SER A 746 -10.69 20.41 29.36
N GLY A 747 -11.67 19.52 29.48
CA GLY A 747 -12.45 18.98 28.37
C GLY A 747 -12.32 17.46 28.21
N ALA A 748 -12.93 16.95 27.14
CA ALA A 748 -12.88 15.54 26.78
C ALA A 748 -11.58 15.19 26.02
N CYS A 749 -11.15 13.94 26.13
CA CYS A 749 -10.10 13.33 25.34
C CYS A 749 -10.60 12.00 24.79
N GLU A 750 -10.34 11.75 23.51
CA GLU A 750 -10.49 10.45 22.87
C GLU A 750 -9.24 9.61 23.12
N VAL A 751 -9.42 8.38 23.61
CA VAL A 751 -8.38 7.36 23.77
C VAL A 751 -8.63 6.24 22.77
N THR A 752 -7.74 6.08 21.81
CA THR A 752 -7.89 5.12 20.70
C THR A 752 -6.93 3.94 20.85
N PHE A 753 -7.45 2.72 20.78
CA PHE A 753 -6.66 1.49 20.82
C PHE A 753 -6.50 0.91 19.42
N MET A 754 -5.27 0.63 19.02
CA MET A 754 -4.95 0.13 17.68
C MET A 754 -4.11 -1.15 17.78
N TYR A 755 -4.43 -2.18 17.01
CA TYR A 755 -3.59 -3.38 16.97
C TYR A 755 -2.36 -3.15 16.08
N LEU A 756 -1.24 -3.81 16.40
CA LEU A 756 -0.02 -3.77 15.59
C LEU A 756 0.01 -4.90 14.55
N PRO A 757 0.76 -4.74 13.44
CA PRO A 757 0.86 -5.75 12.38
C PRO A 757 1.19 -7.14 12.94
N ARG A 758 0.63 -8.17 12.29
CA ARG A 758 0.71 -9.60 12.69
C ARG A 758 -0.03 -9.96 13.99
N SER A 759 -0.54 -9.00 14.77
CA SER A 759 -1.40 -9.30 15.93
C SER A 759 -2.80 -9.82 15.53
N GLN A 760 -3.45 -10.63 16.36
CA GLN A 760 -4.81 -11.13 16.17
C GLN A 760 -5.89 -10.27 16.87
N GLY A 761 -5.49 -9.22 17.60
CA GLY A 761 -6.36 -8.25 18.24
C GLY A 761 -6.60 -8.46 19.74
N ALA A 762 -7.18 -7.45 20.39
CA ALA A 762 -7.51 -7.41 21.81
C ALA A 762 -8.87 -6.77 22.06
N TYR A 763 -9.51 -7.11 23.19
CA TYR A 763 -10.74 -6.48 23.64
C TYR A 763 -10.45 -5.50 24.77
N MET A 764 -11.21 -4.41 24.82
CA MET A 764 -11.18 -3.46 25.91
C MET A 764 -12.57 -3.42 26.53
N SER A 765 -12.65 -3.41 27.86
CA SER A 765 -13.94 -3.33 28.58
C SER A 765 -14.08 -2.04 29.39
N ARG A 766 -12.97 -1.36 29.64
CA ARG A 766 -12.91 -0.17 30.47
C ARG A 766 -11.67 0.66 30.16
N VAL A 767 -11.87 1.97 30.07
CA VAL A 767 -10.79 2.96 30.03
C VAL A 767 -11.11 4.07 31.02
N ALA A 768 -10.18 4.35 31.93
CA ALA A 768 -10.34 5.36 32.96
C ALA A 768 -9.18 6.35 32.96
N LEU A 769 -9.51 7.64 33.07
CA LEU A 769 -8.58 8.67 33.46
C LEU A 769 -8.49 8.69 34.99
N VAL A 770 -7.28 8.56 35.51
CA VAL A 770 -7.00 8.62 36.94
C VAL A 770 -5.95 9.67 37.24
N SER A 771 -5.93 10.18 38.46
CA SER A 771 -4.95 11.15 38.95
C SER A 771 -4.20 10.62 40.16
N ALA A 772 -2.95 11.04 40.36
CA ALA A 772 -2.19 10.75 41.57
C ALA A 772 -1.38 11.98 42.01
N PRO A 773 -1.14 12.16 43.33
CA PRO A 773 -0.23 13.20 43.81
C PRO A 773 1.18 13.04 43.25
N GLU A 774 1.83 14.14 42.87
CA GLU A 774 3.16 14.15 42.26
C GLU A 774 4.21 13.36 43.07
N LYS A 775 4.14 13.43 44.40
CA LYS A 775 5.05 12.77 45.35
C LYS A 775 4.67 11.32 45.70
N THR A 776 3.51 10.81 45.26
CA THR A 776 3.00 9.49 45.67
C THR A 776 2.21 8.77 44.55
N PRO A 777 2.85 8.40 43.42
CA PRO A 777 2.18 7.94 42.20
C PRO A 777 1.53 6.54 42.27
N ALA A 778 1.55 5.89 43.44
CA ALA A 778 1.00 4.54 43.64
C ALA A 778 -0.50 4.53 44.00
N LYS A 779 -1.03 5.60 44.62
CA LYS A 779 -2.46 5.76 44.90
C LYS A 779 -3.10 6.65 43.84
N VAL A 780 -3.89 6.04 42.97
CA VAL A 780 -4.63 6.72 41.91
C VAL A 780 -6.08 6.97 42.31
N THR A 781 -6.63 8.12 41.95
CA THR A 781 -8.04 8.51 42.13
C THR A 781 -8.70 8.58 40.77
N GLU A 782 -9.82 7.89 40.57
CA GLU A 782 -10.56 7.91 39.31
C GLU A 782 -11.17 9.30 39.06
N VAL A 783 -10.90 9.86 37.88
CA VAL A 783 -11.37 11.19 37.44
C VAL A 783 -12.54 11.06 36.48
N SER A 784 -12.43 10.13 35.53
CA SER A 784 -13.46 9.85 34.51
C SER A 784 -13.29 8.42 34.01
N ILE A 785 -14.39 7.80 33.60
CA ILE A 785 -14.41 6.43 33.11
C ILE A 785 -15.35 6.29 31.92
N ASP A 786 -14.94 5.48 30.95
CA ASP A 786 -15.76 5.01 29.84
C ASP A 786 -15.79 3.47 29.88
N ARG A 787 -17.00 2.91 29.89
CA ARG A 787 -17.27 1.47 29.93
C ARG A 787 -18.11 1.10 28.73
N HIS A 788 -17.47 0.57 27.70
CA HIS A 788 -18.14 -0.12 26.61
C HIS A 788 -17.27 -1.28 26.13
N ALA A 789 -17.88 -2.20 25.40
CA ALA A 789 -17.16 -3.31 24.80
C ALA A 789 -16.45 -2.82 23.53
N GLY A 790 -15.12 -2.77 23.58
CA GLY A 790 -14.29 -2.42 22.46
C GLY A 790 -13.45 -3.56 21.93
N TYR A 791 -13.09 -3.48 20.66
CA TYR A 791 -12.21 -4.45 20.03
C TYR A 791 -11.20 -3.77 19.11
N ALA A 792 -9.92 -3.91 19.43
CA ALA A 792 -8.81 -3.49 18.60
C ALA A 792 -8.21 -4.73 17.93
N GLY A 793 -8.69 -5.09 16.74
CA GLY A 793 -8.22 -6.31 16.08
C GLY A 793 -8.67 -6.52 14.64
N LYS A 794 -8.21 -7.62 14.04
CA LYS A 794 -8.41 -7.96 12.63
C LYS A 794 -9.87 -8.27 12.23
N ARG A 795 -10.77 -8.54 13.18
CA ARG A 795 -12.14 -9.03 12.93
C ARG A 795 -13.29 -8.02 13.14
N GLY A 796 -13.04 -6.74 13.44
CA GLY A 796 -14.09 -5.85 13.95
C GLY A 796 -14.37 -4.62 13.09
N ILE A 797 -15.19 -4.79 12.06
CA ILE A 797 -15.88 -3.68 11.39
C ILE A 797 -17.09 -3.31 12.26
N SER A 798 -16.89 -2.41 13.22
CA SER A 798 -17.91 -1.45 13.67
C SER A 798 -17.19 -0.20 14.20
N SER A 799 -17.61 0.95 13.69
CA SER A 799 -16.81 2.16 13.44
C SER A 799 -16.41 3.03 14.63
N THR A 800 -16.58 2.60 15.89
CA THR A 800 -16.19 3.40 17.08
C THR A 800 -15.84 2.60 18.34
N SER A 801 -15.96 1.28 18.35
CA SER A 801 -15.87 0.50 19.59
C SER A 801 -14.49 0.51 20.27
N ASN A 802 -13.42 0.89 19.58
CA ASN A 802 -12.06 0.96 20.13
C ASN A 802 -11.65 2.39 20.55
N ILE A 803 -12.59 3.34 20.58
CA ILE A 803 -12.38 4.74 20.96
C ILE A 803 -13.17 5.03 22.24
N TYR A 804 -12.47 5.47 23.28
CA TYR A 804 -13.03 5.76 24.60
C TYR A 804 -12.93 7.25 24.90
N THR A 805 -13.93 7.82 25.54
CA THR A 805 -13.94 9.25 25.90
C THR A 805 -13.73 9.43 27.40
N VAL A 806 -12.66 10.11 27.78
CA VAL A 806 -12.40 10.49 29.18
C VAL A 806 -12.43 12.00 29.33
N THR A 807 -13.01 12.51 30.41
CA THR A 807 -13.18 13.96 30.62
C THR A 807 -12.39 14.46 31.81
N LEU A 808 -11.70 15.59 31.65
CA LEU A 808 -11.02 16.30 32.73
C LEU A 808 -11.70 17.66 32.98
N LYS A 809 -12.26 17.87 34.17
CA LYS A 809 -12.92 19.15 34.51
C LYS A 809 -11.93 20.33 34.52
N LYS A 810 -10.80 20.13 35.17
CA LYS A 810 -9.70 21.10 35.25
C LYS A 810 -8.40 20.38 35.61
N ARG A 811 -7.31 20.75 34.96
CA ARG A 811 -5.97 20.25 35.27
C ARG A 811 -5.42 20.91 36.53
N ASP A 812 -4.97 20.08 37.47
CA ASP A 812 -4.28 20.49 38.69
C ASP A 812 -2.76 20.30 38.50
N PRO A 813 -1.93 21.36 38.63
CA PRO A 813 -0.48 21.26 38.52
C PRO A 813 0.17 20.31 39.56
N ALA A 814 -0.46 20.08 40.71
CA ALA A 814 0.06 19.21 41.77
C ALA A 814 -0.24 17.71 41.53
N LEU A 815 -1.00 17.38 40.49
CA LEU A 815 -1.42 16.02 40.15
C LEU A 815 -0.80 15.56 38.82
N ARG A 816 -0.45 14.27 38.79
CA ARG A 816 -0.12 13.53 37.57
C ARG A 816 -1.35 12.76 37.12
N TYR A 817 -1.52 12.63 35.81
CA TYR A 817 -2.68 11.96 35.21
C TYR A 817 -2.24 10.70 34.46
N PHE A 818 -3.06 9.66 34.53
CA PHE A 818 -2.81 8.37 33.90
C PHE A 818 -4.07 7.83 33.23
N ILE A 819 -3.90 7.08 32.15
CA ILE A 819 -4.95 6.22 31.59
C ILE A 819 -4.74 4.81 32.14
N LEU A 820 -5.81 4.23 32.68
CA LEU A 820 -5.94 2.81 33.00
C LEU A 820 -6.85 2.15 31.98
N ALA A 821 -6.44 1.00 31.44
CA ALA A 821 -7.27 0.24 30.51
C ALA A 821 -7.25 -1.25 30.82
N ASP A 822 -8.43 -1.85 30.84
CA ASP A 822 -8.62 -3.29 30.99
C ASP A 822 -8.59 -3.93 29.59
N ILE A 823 -7.56 -4.73 29.31
CA ILE A 823 -7.33 -5.34 28.00
C ILE A 823 -7.39 -6.86 28.13
N ARG A 824 -8.15 -7.50 27.24
CA ARG A 824 -8.36 -8.95 27.22
C ARG A 824 -7.95 -9.58 25.90
N THR A 825 -7.35 -10.77 25.95
CA THR A 825 -7.12 -11.67 24.81
C THR A 825 -7.92 -12.95 24.98
N ASP A 826 -8.35 -13.58 23.88
CA ASP A 826 -9.21 -14.77 23.89
C ASP A 826 -8.43 -16.12 23.85
N GLU A 827 -7.11 -16.14 23.61
CA GLU A 827 -6.31 -17.38 23.51
C GLU A 827 -4.84 -17.20 23.94
N ASP A 828 -4.24 -18.26 24.47
CA ASP A 828 -2.89 -18.29 25.06
C ASP A 828 -1.74 -18.25 24.02
N ASP A 829 -1.99 -18.68 22.76
CA ASP A 829 -0.99 -18.75 21.69
C ASP A 829 -1.07 -17.59 20.66
N ARG A 830 -1.89 -16.57 20.92
CA ARG A 830 -2.09 -15.45 19.98
C ARG A 830 -1.07 -14.33 20.18
N VAL A 831 -0.49 -13.87 19.07
CA VAL A 831 0.25 -12.59 19.05
C VAL A 831 -0.72 -11.44 19.32
N CYS A 832 -0.60 -10.80 20.48
CA CYS A 832 -1.48 -9.72 20.97
C CYS A 832 -0.66 -8.45 21.23
N ASN A 833 -0.42 -7.67 20.19
CA ASN A 833 0.36 -6.43 20.26
C ASN A 833 -0.48 -5.25 19.78
N GLY A 834 -0.34 -4.10 20.41
CA GLY A 834 -1.05 -2.89 20.00
C GLY A 834 -0.49 -1.61 20.62
N ALA A 835 -1.03 -0.48 20.17
CA ALA A 835 -0.67 0.87 20.57
C ALA A 835 -1.90 1.65 21.02
N VAL A 836 -1.71 2.55 21.98
CA VAL A 836 -2.75 3.42 22.52
C VAL A 836 -2.40 4.87 22.22
N TRP A 837 -3.40 5.62 21.78
CA TRP A 837 -3.29 7.02 21.41
C TRP A 837 -4.30 7.88 22.17
N ILE A 838 -3.98 9.14 22.39
CA ILE A 838 -4.87 10.14 22.98
C ILE A 838 -4.94 11.39 22.11
N LYS A 839 -6.13 11.99 22.00
CA LYS A 839 -6.37 13.28 21.34
C LYS A 839 -7.48 14.05 22.05
N ALA A 840 -7.27 15.33 22.36
CA ALA A 840 -8.36 16.21 22.76
C ALA A 840 -9.04 16.83 21.51
N PRO A 841 -10.37 17.04 21.50
CA PRO A 841 -11.02 17.87 20.51
C PRO A 841 -10.45 19.29 20.57
N ALA A 842 -10.08 19.83 19.42
CA ALA A 842 -9.65 21.21 19.33
C ALA A 842 -10.85 22.15 19.59
N PRO A 843 -10.69 23.20 20.42
CA PRO A 843 -11.64 24.30 20.50
C PRO A 843 -11.86 24.95 19.13
N ALA A 844 -13.06 25.51 18.89
CA ALA A 844 -13.40 26.12 17.61
C ALA A 844 -12.53 27.34 17.26
N ASP A 845 -11.98 28.01 18.27
CA ASP A 845 -11.09 29.18 18.18
C ASP A 845 -9.59 28.80 18.25
N TRP A 846 -9.27 27.51 18.34
CA TRP A 846 -7.88 27.07 18.38
C TRP A 846 -7.24 27.19 17.01
N ASP A 847 -6.34 28.17 16.88
CA ASP A 847 -5.49 28.34 15.72
C ASP A 847 -4.07 27.82 16.01
N PRO A 848 -3.71 26.62 15.56
CA PRO A 848 -2.37 26.08 15.76
C PRO A 848 -1.30 26.87 15.02
N ALA A 849 -1.63 27.60 13.95
CA ALA A 849 -0.66 28.44 13.24
C ALA A 849 -0.23 29.63 14.11
N ARG A 850 -1.17 30.22 14.87
CA ARG A 850 -0.88 31.30 15.83
C ARG A 850 0.05 30.86 16.95
N GLU A 851 -0.20 29.68 17.54
CA GLU A 851 0.65 29.12 18.58
C GLU A 851 2.05 28.78 18.05
N ALA A 852 2.11 28.14 16.87
CA ALA A 852 3.37 27.80 16.24
C ALA A 852 4.18 29.05 15.84
N ALA A 853 3.54 30.15 15.42
CA ALA A 853 4.21 31.39 15.05
C ALA A 853 5.03 32.02 16.21
N ASN A 854 4.70 31.71 17.46
CA ASN A 854 5.39 32.19 18.64
C ASN A 854 6.55 31.28 19.09
N LEU A 855 6.62 30.05 18.58
CA LEU A 855 7.69 29.11 18.94
C LEU A 855 9.02 29.58 18.35
N ARG A 856 10.07 29.58 19.17
CA ARG A 856 11.43 30.01 18.82
C ARG A 856 12.42 28.87 19.07
N PRO A 857 13.51 28.78 18.30
CA PRO A 857 14.58 27.84 18.60
C PRO A 857 15.29 28.25 19.89
N LEU A 858 16.04 27.32 20.48
CA LEU A 858 16.94 27.62 21.60
C LEU A 858 17.94 28.72 21.21
N THR A 859 18.18 29.62 22.16
CA THR A 859 19.27 30.60 22.11
C THR A 859 20.63 29.89 22.05
N ASP A 860 21.70 30.60 21.70
CA ASP A 860 23.05 30.01 21.68
C ASP A 860 23.47 29.48 23.06
N GLU A 861 23.09 30.18 24.13
CA GLU A 861 23.34 29.77 25.52
C GLU A 861 22.57 28.48 25.88
N GLU A 862 21.25 28.46 25.67
CA GLU A 862 20.42 27.28 25.94
C GLU A 862 20.83 26.07 25.09
N LEU A 863 21.22 26.31 23.84
CA LEU A 863 21.71 25.26 22.95
C LEU A 863 23.04 24.69 23.44
N ALA A 864 23.97 25.55 23.87
CA ALA A 864 25.25 25.11 24.42
C ALA A 864 25.09 24.30 25.72
N GLU A 865 24.08 24.61 26.54
CA GLU A 865 23.75 23.85 27.75
C GLU A 865 23.10 22.49 27.45
N GLN A 866 22.34 22.38 26.35
CA GLN A 866 21.62 21.16 25.97
C GLN A 866 22.38 20.26 24.98
N MET A 867 23.34 20.79 24.23
CA MET A 867 24.08 20.01 23.24
C MET A 867 25.10 19.07 23.91
N PRO A 868 25.20 17.82 23.42
CA PRO A 868 26.20 16.88 23.90
C PRO A 868 27.62 17.43 23.70
N GLU A 869 28.48 17.33 24.71
CA GLU A 869 29.87 17.78 24.63
C GLU A 869 30.59 17.05 23.47
N LEU A 870 30.99 17.79 22.42
CA LEU A 870 31.73 17.24 21.29
C LEU A 870 33.19 16.95 21.69
N PRO A 871 33.84 15.93 21.12
CA PRO A 871 35.26 15.67 21.35
C PRO A 871 36.10 16.84 20.82
N LYS A 872 36.96 17.42 21.69
CA LYS A 872 37.79 18.58 21.36
C LYS A 872 39.17 18.15 20.89
N PHE A 873 39.33 18.01 19.58
CA PHE A 873 40.64 17.73 18.98
C PHE A 873 41.46 19.02 18.85
N THR A 874 42.77 18.90 19.00
CA THR A 874 43.80 19.95 18.90
C THR A 874 44.10 20.38 17.46
N GLY A 875 43.59 19.64 16.46
CA GLY A 875 43.83 19.89 15.03
C GLY A 875 45.16 19.35 14.50
N LYS A 876 45.90 18.56 15.29
CA LYS A 876 47.17 17.92 14.90
C LYS A 876 47.08 16.41 15.09
N GLY A 877 47.43 15.64 14.05
CA GLY A 877 47.42 14.17 14.10
C GLY A 877 46.05 13.56 13.79
N LEU A 878 46.00 12.22 13.86
CA LEU A 878 44.79 11.43 13.57
C LEU A 878 43.77 11.61 14.70
N ARG A 879 42.52 12.01 14.38
CA ARG A 879 41.47 12.24 15.37
C ARG A 879 40.86 10.91 15.82
N VAL A 880 41.11 10.53 17.07
CA VAL A 880 40.67 9.23 17.60
C VAL A 880 39.68 9.42 18.74
N GLY A 881 38.43 9.03 18.52
CA GLY A 881 37.39 8.99 19.54
C GLY A 881 37.39 7.66 20.29
N VAL A 882 37.70 7.67 21.58
CA VAL A 882 37.55 6.48 22.44
C VAL A 882 36.22 6.57 23.15
N VAL A 883 35.29 5.64 22.89
CA VAL A 883 33.99 5.63 23.58
C VAL A 883 34.22 5.52 25.08
N TYR A 884 33.78 6.56 25.80
CA TYR A 884 34.22 6.83 27.16
C TYR A 884 33.02 6.81 28.12
N GLY A 885 32.96 5.78 28.95
CA GLY A 885 32.09 5.74 30.12
C GLY A 885 32.91 5.96 31.39
N LYS A 886 32.46 6.82 32.30
CA LYS A 886 33.13 7.06 33.61
C LYS A 886 33.35 5.78 34.43
N SER A 887 32.64 4.70 34.11
CA SER A 887 32.69 3.38 34.74
C SER A 887 33.41 2.31 33.89
N SER A 888 34.13 2.67 32.82
CA SER A 888 34.86 1.72 31.96
C SER A 888 36.37 1.74 32.22
N PRO A 889 36.93 0.70 32.87
CA PRO A 889 38.37 0.57 33.08
C PRO A 889 39.19 0.57 31.79
N ALA A 890 38.72 -0.15 30.76
CA ALA A 890 39.41 -0.28 29.48
C ALA A 890 39.51 1.06 28.73
N SER A 891 38.43 1.85 28.70
CA SER A 891 38.42 3.17 28.03
C SER A 891 39.49 4.10 28.60
N THR A 892 39.69 4.06 29.92
CA THR A 892 40.69 4.89 30.62
C THR A 892 42.10 4.51 30.21
N SER A 893 42.44 3.23 30.22
CA SER A 893 43.78 2.74 29.87
C SER A 893 44.09 2.92 28.38
N ILE A 894 43.13 2.68 27.49
CA ILE A 894 43.28 2.89 26.05
C ILE A 894 43.48 4.37 25.73
N LEU A 895 42.66 5.26 26.30
CA LEU A 895 42.77 6.69 26.09
C LEU A 895 44.12 7.23 26.59
N ALA A 896 44.56 6.80 27.78
CA ALA A 896 45.87 7.15 28.31
C ALA A 896 47.02 6.67 27.41
N CYS A 897 46.93 5.44 26.89
CA CYS A 897 47.91 4.90 25.94
C CYS A 897 47.98 5.71 24.65
N LEU A 898 46.84 5.97 24.01
CA LEU A 898 46.77 6.64 22.71
C LEU A 898 47.19 8.11 22.77
N ARG A 899 46.95 8.81 23.89
CA ARG A 899 47.43 10.19 24.10
C ARG A 899 48.96 10.31 24.15
N GLY A 900 49.67 9.21 24.44
CA GLY A 900 51.12 9.16 24.44
C GLY A 900 51.73 8.76 23.09
N VAL A 901 50.95 8.68 22.01
CA VAL A 901 51.40 8.21 20.70
C VAL A 901 51.56 9.39 19.75
N ASP A 902 52.74 9.50 19.14
CA ASP A 902 53.00 10.53 18.13
C ASP A 902 51.99 10.48 16.99
N ASN A 903 51.53 11.67 16.58
CA ASN A 903 50.57 11.88 15.49
C ASN A 903 49.18 11.26 15.71
N ILE A 904 48.78 11.01 16.96
CA ILE A 904 47.42 10.63 17.36
C ILE A 904 46.87 11.66 18.34
N ASP A 905 45.67 12.16 18.06
CA ASP A 905 44.91 13.03 18.95
C ASP A 905 43.71 12.26 19.50
N ALA A 906 43.89 11.64 20.67
CA ALA A 906 42.88 10.80 21.28
C ALA A 906 42.02 11.56 22.30
N GLN A 907 40.72 11.61 22.04
CA GLN A 907 39.72 12.30 22.87
C GLN A 907 38.65 11.33 23.39
N PRO A 908 38.12 11.57 24.60
CA PRO A 908 36.99 10.81 25.09
C PRO A 908 35.75 11.13 24.25
N LEU A 909 35.08 10.09 23.76
CA LEU A 909 33.81 10.17 23.07
C LEU A 909 32.70 9.81 24.07
N VAL A 910 32.21 10.82 24.79
CA VAL A 910 31.25 10.67 25.92
C VAL A 910 29.83 10.44 25.43
N ASN A 911 29.51 10.88 24.22
CA ASN A 911 28.26 10.60 23.51
C ASN A 911 28.57 10.09 22.10
N THR A 912 27.74 9.18 21.58
CA THR A 912 27.90 8.58 20.25
C THR A 912 26.92 9.19 19.24
N THR A 913 26.69 10.50 19.33
CA THR A 913 25.85 11.22 18.37
C THR A 913 26.51 11.26 16.99
N ARG A 914 25.70 11.45 15.93
CA ARG A 914 26.22 11.61 14.56
C ARG A 914 27.26 12.73 14.48
N ALA A 915 27.00 13.88 15.10
CA ALA A 915 27.95 15.00 15.11
C ALA A 915 29.29 14.59 15.75
N ALA A 916 29.27 13.99 16.94
CA ALA A 916 30.50 13.58 17.63
C ALA A 916 31.28 12.47 16.90
N ILE A 917 30.58 11.52 16.26
CA ILE A 917 31.19 10.47 15.45
C ILE A 917 31.87 11.04 14.21
N MET A 918 31.26 12.03 13.54
CA MET A 918 31.81 12.63 12.32
C MET A 918 33.02 13.53 12.58
N GLU A 919 33.27 13.94 13.82
CA GLU A 919 34.51 14.63 14.21
C GLU A 919 35.72 13.68 14.34
N CYS A 920 35.51 12.37 14.33
CA CYS A 920 36.55 11.36 14.49
C CYS A 920 37.01 10.80 13.13
N ASP A 921 38.30 10.49 13.00
CA ASP A 921 38.83 9.67 11.88
C ASP A 921 38.79 8.18 12.23
N VAL A 922 39.01 7.85 13.51
CA VAL A 922 38.93 6.48 14.04
C VAL A 922 38.13 6.45 15.33
N ILE A 923 37.28 5.44 15.49
CA ILE A 923 36.51 5.20 16.71
C ILE A 923 36.97 3.90 17.35
N VAL A 924 37.28 3.95 18.65
CA VAL A 924 37.46 2.77 19.49
C VAL A 924 36.18 2.55 20.29
N TYR A 925 35.44 1.53 19.89
CA TYR A 925 34.15 1.14 20.44
C TYR A 925 34.32 -0.05 21.39
N LEU A 926 33.86 0.11 22.61
CA LEU A 926 33.88 -0.93 23.63
C LEU A 926 32.57 -0.87 24.41
N ALA A 927 31.96 -2.03 24.64
CA ALA A 927 30.77 -2.13 25.46
C ALA A 927 31.21 -2.02 26.92
N VAL A 928 30.60 -1.11 27.67
CA VAL A 928 30.85 -0.95 29.11
C VAL A 928 30.51 -2.30 29.78
N VAL A 929 31.50 -2.91 30.43
CA VAL A 929 31.50 -4.27 30.99
C VAL A 929 30.44 -4.51 32.09
N PHE A 930 29.60 -3.51 32.39
CA PHE A 930 28.47 -3.65 33.30
C PHE A 930 27.22 -2.95 32.75
N GLN A 931 26.43 -3.66 31.94
CA GLN A 931 25.08 -3.21 31.58
C GLN A 931 24.03 -3.89 32.48
N PRO A 932 23.10 -3.12 33.08
CA PRO A 932 21.90 -3.68 33.69
C PRO A 932 21.09 -4.45 32.65
N LYS A 933 20.42 -5.54 33.06
CA LYS A 933 19.47 -6.27 32.20
C LYS A 933 18.45 -5.30 31.58
N GLY A 934 18.38 -5.26 30.25
CA GLY A 934 17.36 -4.49 29.50
C GLY A 934 17.86 -3.31 28.67
N PHE A 935 19.16 -3.09 28.56
CA PHE A 935 19.72 -2.09 27.64
C PHE A 935 20.10 -2.75 26.30
N SER A 936 19.49 -2.32 25.20
CA SER A 936 19.94 -2.67 23.84
C SER A 936 20.59 -1.46 23.20
N VAL A 937 21.72 -1.67 22.51
CA VAL A 937 22.25 -0.67 21.57
C VAL A 937 21.25 -0.59 20.42
N GLY A 938 20.56 0.55 20.27
CA GLY A 938 19.51 0.69 19.25
C GLY A 938 20.04 0.51 17.83
N GLU A 939 19.22 -0.04 16.91
CA GLU A 939 19.54 -0.24 15.49
C GLU A 939 20.11 1.01 14.80
N GLN A 940 19.75 2.20 15.29
CA GLN A 940 20.24 3.49 14.79
C GLN A 940 21.76 3.70 14.98
N LEU A 941 22.36 3.27 16.10
CA LEU A 941 23.81 3.44 16.32
C LEU A 941 24.63 2.47 15.45
N VAL A 942 24.11 1.25 15.25
CA VAL A 942 24.72 0.25 14.36
C VAL A 942 24.79 0.82 12.94
N GLY A 943 23.66 1.27 12.39
CA GLY A 943 23.62 1.87 11.07
C GLY A 943 24.55 3.08 10.94
N LEU A 944 24.64 3.92 11.97
CA LEU A 944 25.53 5.08 12.00
C LEU A 944 27.02 4.70 11.96
N LEU A 945 27.45 3.70 12.73
CA LEU A 945 28.83 3.21 12.73
C LEU A 945 29.17 2.51 11.41
N GLU A 946 28.24 1.75 10.83
CA GLU A 946 28.41 1.13 9.52
C GLU A 946 28.55 2.17 8.40
N ASP A 947 27.70 3.20 8.41
CA ASP A 947 27.78 4.33 7.47
C ASP A 947 29.10 5.09 7.62
N PHE A 948 29.55 5.33 8.86
CA PHE A 948 30.82 5.97 9.16
C PHE A 948 32.02 5.22 8.55
N VAL A 949 32.09 3.89 8.77
CA VAL A 949 33.16 3.07 8.18
C VAL A 949 33.04 3.04 6.66
N LYS A 950 31.83 2.87 6.12
CA LYS A 950 31.60 2.84 4.68
C LYS A 950 32.04 4.14 3.98
N ALA A 951 31.88 5.28 4.66
CA ALA A 951 32.28 6.60 4.18
C ALA A 951 33.80 6.85 4.21
N GLY A 952 34.59 6.03 4.92
CA GLY A 952 36.03 6.16 5.03
C GLY A 952 36.58 6.16 6.45
N GLY A 953 35.72 6.11 7.47
CA GLY A 953 36.12 6.07 8.87
C GLY A 953 36.74 4.74 9.29
N GLY A 954 37.53 4.78 10.36
CA GLY A 954 38.10 3.60 11.00
C GLY A 954 37.32 3.18 12.24
N LEU A 955 36.99 1.89 12.38
CA LEU A 955 36.31 1.37 13.57
C LEU A 955 37.07 0.21 14.21
N ILE A 956 37.21 0.24 15.52
CA ILE A 956 37.81 -0.83 16.33
C ILE A 956 36.80 -1.24 17.39
N SER A 957 36.36 -2.50 17.39
CA SER A 957 35.51 -3.07 18.43
C SER A 957 36.32 -3.97 19.38
N ILE A 958 36.01 -3.89 20.68
CA ILE A 958 36.78 -4.58 21.74
C ILE A 958 35.85 -5.45 22.60
N HIS A 959 36.30 -6.68 22.88
CA HIS A 959 35.66 -7.67 23.75
C HIS A 959 34.19 -7.92 23.36
N ASP A 960 33.21 -7.83 24.26
CA ASP A 960 31.80 -8.09 23.97
C ASP A 960 31.24 -7.25 22.79
N ALA A 961 31.84 -6.09 22.48
CA ALA A 961 31.44 -5.23 21.37
C ALA A 961 31.66 -5.82 19.96
N VAL A 962 32.31 -6.99 19.86
CA VAL A 962 32.46 -7.76 18.62
C VAL A 962 31.18 -8.53 18.22
N GLY A 963 30.04 -8.24 18.85
CA GLY A 963 28.77 -8.93 18.64
C GLY A 963 28.61 -10.17 19.53
N TYR A 964 28.95 -10.07 20.82
CA TYR A 964 28.80 -11.13 21.81
C TYR A 964 27.90 -10.69 22.99
N ARG A 965 27.28 -11.64 23.70
CA ARG A 965 26.42 -11.39 24.88
C ARG A 965 25.35 -10.29 24.70
N GLY A 966 24.64 -10.32 23.56
CA GLY A 966 23.55 -9.40 23.27
C GLY A 966 23.99 -8.05 22.69
N GLN A 967 25.29 -7.85 22.45
CA GLN A 967 25.79 -6.73 21.66
C GLN A 967 25.52 -6.95 20.17
N ALA A 968 25.36 -5.83 19.45
CA ALA A 968 25.07 -5.86 18.02
C ALA A 968 26.25 -6.42 17.21
N GLU A 969 25.93 -7.22 16.20
CA GLU A 969 26.88 -7.67 15.19
C GLU A 969 27.19 -6.51 14.22
N LEU A 970 28.40 -6.00 14.26
CA LEU A 970 28.89 -4.91 13.40
C LEU A 970 29.62 -5.45 12.16
N ILE A 971 29.49 -4.79 11.00
CA ILE A 971 30.30 -5.07 9.78
C ILE A 971 30.49 -6.57 9.55
N LYS A 972 29.37 -7.31 9.45
CA LYS A 972 29.34 -8.79 9.45
C LYS A 972 30.17 -9.43 8.34
N THR A 973 30.43 -8.67 7.27
CA THR A 973 31.30 -9.12 6.18
C THR A 973 32.75 -9.25 6.62
N VAL A 974 33.22 -8.49 7.61
CA VAL A 974 34.59 -8.58 8.14
C VAL A 974 34.65 -9.49 9.35
N CYS A 975 33.79 -9.31 10.36
CA CYS A 975 33.67 -10.24 11.49
C CYS A 975 32.21 -10.59 11.66
N ALA A 976 31.85 -11.88 11.53
CA ALA A 976 30.45 -12.28 11.52
C ALA A 976 29.78 -12.06 12.89
N ARG A 977 30.47 -12.44 13.99
CA ARG A 977 30.05 -12.27 15.40
C ARG A 977 31.11 -12.82 16.36
N GLY A 978 30.95 -12.54 17.66
CA GLY A 978 31.60 -13.32 18.72
C GLY A 978 30.85 -14.64 18.97
N VAL A 979 31.58 -15.72 19.26
CA VAL A 979 31.01 -17.08 19.37
C VAL A 979 31.19 -17.73 20.74
N ALA A 980 32.29 -17.44 21.44
CA ALA A 980 32.58 -18.03 22.75
C ALA A 980 33.41 -17.07 23.60
N HIS A 981 33.36 -17.22 24.92
CA HIS A 981 34.30 -16.60 25.84
C HIS A 981 35.21 -17.67 26.43
N VAL A 982 36.51 -17.43 26.43
CA VAL A 982 37.52 -18.40 26.85
C VAL A 982 38.41 -17.79 27.91
N ARG A 983 38.50 -18.46 29.08
CA ARG A 983 39.40 -18.07 30.17
C ARG A 983 40.85 -18.45 29.85
N ASP A 984 41.48 -17.66 29.01
CA ASP A 984 42.89 -17.72 28.69
C ASP A 984 43.41 -16.32 28.38
N ALA A 985 44.54 -15.94 28.98
CA ALA A 985 45.15 -14.63 28.77
C ALA A 985 46.08 -14.60 27.53
N ARG A 986 46.25 -15.75 26.87
CA ARG A 986 47.22 -15.96 25.79
C ARG A 986 46.60 -15.91 24.42
N TRP A 987 47.29 -15.27 23.50
CA TRP A 987 46.91 -15.15 22.11
C TRP A 987 48.14 -15.19 21.21
N THR A 988 48.01 -15.72 20.00
CA THR A 988 49.13 -15.96 19.09
C THR A 988 48.89 -15.23 17.77
N VAL A 989 49.88 -14.48 17.31
CA VAL A 989 49.82 -13.81 16.00
C VAL A 989 49.95 -14.86 14.91
N VAL A 990 48.94 -15.00 14.06
CA VAL A 990 48.92 -16.00 12.97
C VAL A 990 49.16 -15.41 11.59
N LYS A 991 49.13 -14.08 11.47
CA LYS A 991 49.32 -13.38 10.19
C LYS A 991 50.10 -12.07 10.38
N GLN A 992 51.14 -11.88 9.57
CA GLN A 992 51.80 -10.58 9.44
C GLN A 992 50.89 -9.59 8.69
N HIS A 993 50.64 -8.46 9.33
CA HIS A 993 49.73 -7.41 8.87
C HIS A 993 50.19 -6.08 9.47
N PRO A 994 49.88 -4.90 8.88
CA PRO A 994 50.23 -3.61 9.47
C PRO A 994 49.80 -3.45 10.94
N VAL A 995 48.69 -4.10 11.33
CA VAL A 995 48.19 -4.14 12.72
C VAL A 995 49.10 -4.96 13.65
N THR A 996 49.71 -6.03 13.18
CA THR A 996 50.58 -6.93 13.97
C THR A 996 52.07 -6.60 13.82
N ALA A 997 52.42 -5.56 13.06
CA ALA A 997 53.79 -5.13 12.84
C ALA A 997 54.53 -4.88 14.17
N GLY A 998 55.70 -5.49 14.33
CA GLY A 998 56.47 -5.48 15.59
C GLY A 998 56.20 -6.68 16.51
N ILE A 999 55.29 -7.58 16.13
CA ILE A 999 55.09 -8.89 16.77
C ILE A 999 55.38 -9.98 15.73
N GLU A 1000 56.29 -10.89 16.06
CA GLU A 1000 56.67 -12.01 15.20
C GLU A 1000 55.50 -13.00 14.99
N GLN A 1001 55.38 -13.57 13.79
CA GLN A 1001 54.33 -14.55 13.51
C GLN A 1001 54.62 -15.86 14.25
N GLY A 1002 53.58 -16.46 14.83
CA GLY A 1002 53.70 -17.62 15.70
C GLY A 1002 54.06 -17.27 17.15
N LYS A 1003 54.31 -16.00 17.47
CA LYS A 1003 54.61 -15.56 18.84
C LYS A 1003 53.36 -15.49 19.70
N THR A 1004 53.35 -16.23 20.80
CA THR A 1004 52.35 -16.12 21.86
C THR A 1004 52.61 -14.86 22.70
N MET A 1005 51.56 -14.07 22.89
CA MET A 1005 51.50 -12.83 23.64
C MET A 1005 50.46 -12.96 24.76
N PHE A 1006 50.47 -12.02 25.70
CA PHE A 1006 49.56 -11.98 26.84
C PHE A 1006 48.77 -10.68 26.85
N HIS A 1007 47.45 -10.77 27.03
CA HIS A 1007 46.61 -9.64 27.39
C HIS A 1007 46.44 -9.57 28.92
N SER A 1008 46.11 -8.39 29.42
CA SER A 1008 46.08 -8.04 30.85
C SER A 1008 44.93 -8.68 31.64
N TYR A 1009 43.87 -9.07 30.94
CA TYR A 1009 42.66 -9.68 31.51
C TYR A 1009 42.68 -11.22 31.50
N TYR A 1010 41.74 -11.85 32.21
CA TYR A 1010 41.69 -13.30 32.37
C TYR A 1010 40.95 -14.06 31.24
N ASP A 1011 40.21 -13.37 30.37
CA ASP A 1011 39.48 -13.97 29.25
C ASP A 1011 39.52 -13.14 27.95
N HIS A 1012 39.15 -13.79 26.85
CA HIS A 1012 38.86 -13.16 25.56
C HIS A 1012 37.67 -13.82 24.87
N ILE A 1013 37.10 -13.11 23.91
CA ILE A 1013 36.03 -13.58 23.03
C ILE A 1013 36.63 -14.17 21.76
N GLU A 1014 36.23 -15.39 21.42
CA GLU A 1014 36.52 -16.00 20.13
C GLU A 1014 35.55 -15.49 19.07
N LEU A 1015 36.03 -15.32 17.84
CA LEU A 1015 35.34 -14.67 16.75
C LEU A 1015 35.06 -15.64 15.60
N GLU A 1016 33.90 -15.46 14.95
CA GLU A 1016 33.61 -16.04 13.65
C GLU A 1016 34.08 -15.07 12.55
N ASN A 1017 34.99 -15.52 11.69
CA ASN A 1017 35.54 -14.69 10.62
C ASN A 1017 34.48 -14.43 9.54
N GLY A 1018 34.35 -13.17 9.11
CA GLY A 1018 33.50 -12.81 7.98
C GLY A 1018 34.17 -13.10 6.63
N PRO A 1019 33.40 -13.14 5.52
CA PRO A 1019 33.92 -13.44 4.18
C PRO A 1019 35.01 -12.46 3.66
N GLN A 1020 35.08 -11.25 4.21
CA GLN A 1020 36.06 -10.20 3.90
C GLN A 1020 37.07 -9.98 5.04
N GLY A 1021 36.99 -10.78 6.11
CA GLY A 1021 37.87 -10.70 7.26
C GLY A 1021 39.16 -11.48 7.09
N ALA A 1022 40.26 -10.91 7.57
CA ALA A 1022 41.53 -11.58 7.78
C ALA A 1022 41.76 -11.81 9.27
N VAL A 1023 41.94 -13.07 9.65
CA VAL A 1023 42.34 -13.46 11.01
C VAL A 1023 43.80 -13.07 11.24
N LEU A 1024 44.05 -12.22 12.23
CA LEU A 1024 45.37 -11.71 12.57
C LEU A 1024 45.98 -12.43 13.78
N ALA A 1025 45.12 -12.81 14.72
CA ALA A 1025 45.51 -13.55 15.91
C ALA A 1025 44.45 -14.56 16.33
N THR A 1026 44.89 -15.61 16.99
CA THR A 1026 44.04 -16.68 17.55
C THR A 1026 44.27 -16.84 19.05
N GLY A 1027 43.31 -17.44 19.76
CA GLY A 1027 43.54 -17.94 21.12
C GLY A 1027 44.62 -19.03 21.10
N ASP A 1028 45.57 -18.96 22.02
CA ASP A 1028 46.75 -19.85 22.03
C ASP A 1028 46.34 -21.33 22.21
N LYS A 1029 45.39 -21.60 23.11
CA LYS A 1029 44.89 -22.96 23.37
C LYS A 1029 43.96 -23.51 22.29
N THR A 1030 43.11 -22.67 21.72
CA THR A 1030 41.97 -23.12 20.90
C THR A 1030 42.22 -22.98 19.40
N GLY A 1031 43.21 -22.17 19.00
CA GLY A 1031 43.47 -21.84 17.60
C GLY A 1031 42.32 -21.08 16.93
N LYS A 1032 41.31 -20.61 17.68
CA LYS A 1032 40.16 -19.88 17.15
C LYS A 1032 40.48 -18.39 17.01
N PRO A 1033 39.90 -17.67 16.02
CA PRO A 1033 40.16 -16.25 15.82
C PRO A 1033 39.84 -15.41 17.06
N VAL A 1034 40.72 -14.46 17.39
CA VAL A 1034 40.54 -13.49 18.48
C VAL A 1034 40.74 -12.05 17.99
N VAL A 1035 41.50 -11.86 16.91
CA VAL A 1035 41.59 -10.56 16.22
C VAL A 1035 41.33 -10.77 14.73
N VAL A 1036 40.35 -10.05 14.20
CA VAL A 1036 39.95 -10.08 12.78
C VAL A 1036 39.91 -8.65 12.25
N ALA A 1037 40.48 -8.42 11.06
CA ALA A 1037 40.48 -7.09 10.44
C ALA A 1037 40.12 -7.18 8.94
N GLY A 1038 39.52 -6.12 8.41
CA GLY A 1038 39.15 -6.05 6.98
C GLY A 1038 38.70 -4.66 6.55
N ALA A 1039 38.62 -4.46 5.24
CA ALA A 1039 38.08 -3.24 4.63
C ALA A 1039 36.56 -3.33 4.51
N TYR A 1040 35.88 -2.20 4.61
CA TYR A 1040 34.43 -2.09 4.38
C TYR A 1040 34.08 -0.73 3.78
N GLY A 1041 33.54 -0.72 2.56
CA GLY A 1041 33.38 0.52 1.79
C GLY A 1041 34.73 1.20 1.56
N LYS A 1042 34.84 2.49 1.92
CA LYS A 1042 36.10 3.25 1.83
C LYS A 1042 36.98 3.15 3.09
N GLY A 1043 36.42 2.65 4.20
CA GLY A 1043 37.08 2.59 5.50
C GLY A 1043 37.48 1.17 5.91
N ARG A 1044 37.81 1.01 7.19
CA ARG A 1044 38.43 -0.20 7.75
C ARG A 1044 37.89 -0.54 9.12
N TYR A 1045 37.75 -1.83 9.40
CA TYR A 1045 37.24 -2.35 10.65
C TYR A 1045 38.18 -3.40 11.26
N LEU A 1046 38.36 -3.34 12.57
CA LEU A 1046 39.06 -4.36 13.36
C LEU A 1046 38.19 -4.80 14.54
N ALA A 1047 37.95 -6.10 14.64
CA ALA A 1047 37.31 -6.75 15.77
C ALA A 1047 38.37 -7.42 16.64
N CYS A 1048 38.45 -7.04 17.91
CA CYS A 1048 39.37 -7.57 18.90
C CYS A 1048 38.59 -8.19 20.06
N GLY A 1049 38.55 -9.51 20.16
CA GLY A 1049 37.85 -10.21 21.23
C GLY A 1049 38.50 -10.08 22.61
N MET A 1050 39.73 -9.57 22.70
CA MET A 1050 40.39 -9.31 23.99
C MET A 1050 39.85 -8.02 24.62
N ILE A 1051 39.77 -7.98 25.95
CA ILE A 1051 39.68 -6.72 26.68
C ILE A 1051 41.09 -6.29 27.05
N VAL A 1052 41.44 -5.05 26.69
CA VAL A 1052 42.80 -4.52 26.80
C VAL A 1052 42.90 -3.46 27.89
N GLY A 1053 44.02 -3.43 28.61
CA GLY A 1053 44.27 -2.45 29.66
C GLY A 1053 43.36 -2.60 30.89
N VAL A 1054 42.90 -3.82 31.18
CA VAL A 1054 42.09 -4.15 32.37
C VAL A 1054 42.73 -5.32 33.11
N SER A 1055 42.93 -5.17 34.43
CA SER A 1055 43.46 -6.24 35.28
C SER A 1055 42.40 -7.31 35.57
N GLN A 1056 42.82 -8.43 36.14
CA GLN A 1056 41.91 -9.50 36.56
C GLN A 1056 40.89 -9.08 37.64
N ASP A 1057 41.13 -7.95 38.32
CA ASP A 1057 40.26 -7.36 39.34
C ASP A 1057 39.35 -6.26 38.78
N ASP A 1058 39.15 -6.21 37.46
CA ASP A 1058 38.35 -5.20 36.76
C ASP A 1058 38.83 -3.76 36.97
N LYS A 1059 40.14 -3.56 37.19
CA LYS A 1059 40.74 -2.23 37.37
C LYS A 1059 41.50 -1.78 36.12
N PRO A 1060 41.55 -0.47 35.83
CA PRO A 1060 42.39 0.05 34.76
C PRO A 1060 43.85 -0.32 35.05
N THR A 1061 44.53 -0.91 34.07
CA THR A 1061 45.96 -1.22 34.15
C THR A 1061 46.66 -0.80 32.86
N PRO A 1062 47.94 -0.41 32.87
CA PRO A 1062 48.68 -0.13 31.65
C PRO A 1062 48.64 -1.30 30.67
N LEU A 1063 48.50 -1.00 29.37
CA LEU A 1063 48.48 -2.02 28.32
C LEU A 1063 49.80 -2.80 28.32
N THR A 1064 49.72 -4.12 28.18
CA THR A 1064 50.91 -4.96 27.96
C THR A 1064 51.59 -4.56 26.65
N ASN A 1065 52.85 -4.98 26.46
CA ASN A 1065 53.57 -4.64 25.23
C ASN A 1065 52.83 -5.11 23.96
N GLY A 1066 52.19 -6.29 24.01
CA GLY A 1066 51.39 -6.81 22.91
C GLY A 1066 50.11 -6.02 22.67
N GLU A 1067 49.37 -5.70 23.73
CA GLU A 1067 48.15 -4.88 23.64
C GLU A 1067 48.44 -3.49 23.10
N ARG A 1068 49.53 -2.86 23.57
CA ARG A 1068 49.97 -1.53 23.14
C ARG A 1068 50.29 -1.52 21.65
N ILE A 1069 51.12 -2.45 21.18
CA ILE A 1069 51.48 -2.54 19.75
C ILE A 1069 50.21 -2.75 18.92
N LEU A 1070 49.35 -3.68 19.33
CA LEU A 1070 48.11 -3.99 18.62
C LEU A 1070 47.19 -2.78 18.49
N ILE A 1071 46.88 -2.09 19.59
CA ILE A 1071 45.95 -0.96 19.60
C ILE A 1071 46.51 0.24 18.84
N GLN A 1072 47.79 0.56 19.00
CA GLN A 1072 48.42 1.67 18.27
C GLN A 1072 48.42 1.43 16.76
N ASN A 1073 48.79 0.22 16.34
CA ASN A 1073 48.83 -0.13 14.94
C ASN A 1073 47.42 -0.28 14.35
N ALA A 1074 46.44 -0.78 15.11
CA ALA A 1074 45.04 -0.84 14.73
C ALA A 1074 44.51 0.55 14.42
N VAL A 1075 44.73 1.52 15.32
CA VAL A 1075 44.31 2.91 15.12
C VAL A 1075 44.98 3.52 13.90
N LYS A 1076 46.30 3.37 13.76
CA LYS A 1076 47.03 3.89 12.59
C LYS A 1076 46.57 3.24 11.29
N TRP A 1077 46.26 1.95 11.29
CA TRP A 1077 45.82 1.23 10.09
C TRP A 1077 44.40 1.58 9.71
N CYS A 1078 43.49 1.66 10.68
CA CYS A 1078 42.10 2.06 10.49
C CYS A 1078 41.98 3.52 10.03
N GLY A 1079 42.89 4.40 10.45
CA GLY A 1079 42.90 5.82 10.10
C GLY A 1079 43.53 6.18 8.75
N ARG A 1080 44.07 5.22 7.99
CA ARG A 1080 44.57 5.53 6.63
C ARG A 1080 43.38 5.65 5.68
N GLN A 1081 43.19 6.83 5.11
CA GLN A 1081 42.28 7.00 3.97
C GLN A 1081 42.81 6.15 2.81
N SER A 1082 41.92 5.38 2.17
CA SER A 1082 42.27 4.50 1.05
C SER A 1082 42.64 5.33 -0.19
N ALA A 1083 43.88 5.80 -0.22
CA ALA A 1083 44.59 6.22 -1.42
C ALA A 1083 45.84 5.33 -1.55
N ASP A 1084 45.62 4.02 -1.74
CA ASP A 1084 46.55 3.15 -2.46
C ASP A 1084 45.92 1.76 -2.68
N PRO A 1085 45.79 1.28 -3.93
CA PRO A 1085 45.47 -0.11 -4.22
C PRO A 1085 46.77 -0.92 -4.16
N GLY A 1086 47.05 -1.49 -2.98
CA GLY A 1086 48.06 -2.54 -2.79
C GLY A 1086 47.38 -3.88 -2.62
#